data_AF-A0A2H6KJD9-F1
#
_entry.id   AF-A0A2H6KJD9-F1
#
_cell.length_a   1.000
_cell.length_b   1.000
_cell.length_c   1.000
_cell.angle_alpha   90.00
_cell.angle_beta   90.00
_cell.angle_gamma   90.00
#
_symmetry.space_group_name_H-M   'P 1'
#
loop_
_entity.id
_entity.type
_entity.pdbx_description
1 polymer ?
#
loop_
_entity_poly.entity_id
_entity_poly.type
_entity_poly.pdbx_seq_one_letter_code
_entity_poly.pdbx_strand_id
1 'polypeptide(L)'
;MGLIGGSDDVKNAILKGLHSNVTQLEKLLKASCGGEGCCDNNLNDLQKSLSDLQQNCKQYDALQTQINSLKKDVAEKSEAPERAPSDSGPEIERLTREIEELKNKIFSQSSTLKDKITIVIDAVKIVIESLDAKKNKVVDAQSQVNELKKKIEGNKNNVERLKKDLDEREEQLKNAKNEFPEKESKSLEYHNASMKSLETLKELCGYAEKVDNNKNNPSATLLNNLCTGLENFLGYHDGNYTGEGIVYSDLDRLCDGVMSFLHGVLSGVKDDDNVTTYDVDKVNNISTLPEKLAITEVSNALRAWSGELEERTYKLKTALSDLQTSNFKYITDSLNKLNSVYGDSLRNVPALLQTCFNEAKNLHDVFKLAKTYYMDLDPTLKDKLKDSFDYINLQVKEFAAAAQNTELKALLVFSEERAKLLEKTVNDKVKYRTNQLGSDINDAFERQIGKPIDDVNEKLTAVHADLGKWIVAAEKFIQMIHNQVDDIINEVMSSAANPCGISTAAGKLKEDAVKLYTEMQEAHGYIAERVQSALGVVDAALKTAVMSDLKQLRDKIKQTVGEHISRLGLSITSNLKDLTDTIAHQQNKSGTLYDIQNALQGYASSFENKLKDAIETMVTSMVNEKGGAVDTYVGKYVIDKGNSSLLNGKENDIKAAILHYLPDIIKQLVEESAGKAGLSSTAEFSQIGSSLQDFAKRFGKQIKSELSGKTKLEEIAEQIAGMVATSGSTKNDYLQTALEIIIFGVSTAAKGLSEEIKNFLEASKISNLAQAIESVKTLGEKLENAVTRAVVPSTGAFKERLKAQAEGLIGTEYGNGSGDFKNGNGFTPTYDTAKLQVTQPLDLIQNNGSGLKKIKTVMADEKGSGMKIESSTLQELHSIVTQSLEQLCKRIEKLAGKDSGYSGVKQKLQRLSNIIKDKLYGEEKHSLTGIQTRLNKILTGSGDNTLQTIVQNAGEFYDKIIKTEAARAIKEIQQCVSDEVAKVTGDIQKEAKTDYHFRINKMFTDMETRVHFAITSIKRTIHEDSHGGVKGLLKTMKHHIDPLKEITPGATHPANFQSLSAKSLAYLKHIHTYVSADLPKHLPNSQYPSQLSTIHSALTTLLSHLSAKKHFDHKVPGMLAELKTSVQALHTTNFANPAYPVLDAFPKSLVRFVEQLERGYVNRYEGHPSIDFEKLLTKKTITNTNENGEKHLII
;
A
#
# COMPACT_ATOMS: atom_id res chain seq x y z
N MET A 1 -37.94 -93.12 40.01
CA MET A 1 -36.79 -93.51 39.17
C MET A 1 -37.31 -94.23 37.94
N GLY A 2 -37.31 -93.54 36.81
CA GLY A 2 -37.66 -94.10 35.49
C GLY A 2 -36.66 -93.63 34.43
N LEU A 3 -35.41 -93.44 34.83
CA LEU A 3 -34.29 -93.10 33.94
C LEU A 3 -33.15 -94.07 34.24
N ILE A 4 -33.42 -95.36 34.05
CA ILE A 4 -32.38 -96.35 33.81
C ILE A 4 -32.82 -97.03 32.53
N GLY A 5 -32.34 -96.53 31.39
CA GLY A 5 -32.24 -97.38 30.21
C GLY A 5 -31.42 -98.60 30.62
N GLY A 6 -31.79 -99.80 30.16
CA GLY A 6 -31.11 -101.03 30.55
C GLY A 6 -29.59 -100.91 30.32
N SER A 7 -28.79 -101.81 30.90
CA SER A 7 -27.33 -101.81 30.68
C SER A 7 -26.98 -101.65 29.19
N ASP A 8 -27.81 -102.25 28.31
CA ASP A 8 -27.69 -102.17 26.85
C ASP A 8 -27.89 -100.74 26.27
N ASP A 9 -28.74 -99.88 26.84
CA ASP A 9 -28.96 -98.49 26.37
C ASP A 9 -27.82 -97.56 26.77
N VAL A 10 -27.29 -97.73 27.98
CA VAL A 10 -26.09 -96.99 28.45
C VAL A 10 -24.88 -97.41 27.63
N LYS A 11 -24.73 -98.71 27.36
CA LYS A 11 -23.68 -99.26 26.49
C LYS A 11 -23.81 -98.72 25.05
N ASN A 12 -25.03 -98.63 24.51
CA ASN A 12 -25.30 -98.03 23.19
C ASN A 12 -25.02 -96.52 23.13
N ALA A 13 -25.34 -95.78 24.20
CA ALA A 13 -25.07 -94.34 24.28
C ALA A 13 -23.58 -94.03 24.37
N ILE A 14 -22.82 -94.81 25.17
CA ILE A 14 -21.35 -94.73 25.23
C ILE A 14 -20.77 -94.96 23.84
N LEU A 15 -21.27 -95.96 23.13
CA LEU A 15 -20.75 -96.30 21.82
C LEU A 15 -21.07 -95.27 20.73
N LYS A 16 -22.32 -94.79 20.67
CA LYS A 16 -22.71 -93.72 19.74
C LYS A 16 -21.99 -92.40 20.06
N GLY A 17 -21.77 -92.12 21.34
CA GLY A 17 -20.94 -91.00 21.81
C GLY A 17 -19.49 -91.12 21.34
N LEU A 18 -18.90 -92.32 21.45
CA LEU A 18 -17.58 -92.64 20.91
C LEU A 18 -17.50 -92.40 19.39
N HIS A 19 -18.50 -92.86 18.64
CA HIS A 19 -18.57 -92.68 17.18
C HIS A 19 -18.69 -91.21 16.78
N SER A 20 -19.54 -90.44 17.49
CA SER A 20 -19.70 -89.00 17.30
C SER A 20 -18.42 -88.22 17.59
N ASN A 21 -17.74 -88.55 18.69
CA ASN A 21 -16.54 -87.84 19.13
C ASN A 21 -15.32 -88.14 18.23
N VAL A 22 -15.15 -89.38 17.77
CA VAL A 22 -14.11 -89.73 16.78
C VAL A 22 -14.35 -89.01 15.44
N THR A 23 -15.60 -88.87 15.02
CA THR A 23 -15.97 -88.14 13.80
C THR A 23 -15.76 -86.63 13.92
N GLN A 24 -16.06 -86.04 15.08
CA GLN A 24 -15.76 -84.63 15.36
C GLN A 24 -14.25 -84.37 15.44
N LEU A 25 -13.49 -85.28 16.05
CA LEU A 25 -12.03 -85.17 16.14
C LEU A 25 -11.37 -85.15 14.75
N GLU A 26 -11.86 -85.97 13.80
CA GLU A 26 -11.39 -85.96 12.41
C GLU A 26 -11.68 -84.61 11.73
N LYS A 27 -12.87 -84.03 11.94
CA LYS A 27 -13.22 -82.70 11.40
C LYS A 27 -12.32 -81.61 11.96
N LEU A 28 -12.06 -81.63 13.26
CA LEU A 28 -11.20 -80.66 13.94
C LEU A 28 -9.73 -80.78 13.47
N LEU A 29 -9.22 -81.99 13.25
CA LEU A 29 -7.85 -82.21 12.75
C LEU A 29 -7.69 -81.89 11.25
N LYS A 30 -8.70 -82.20 10.41
CA LYS A 30 -8.72 -81.78 8.99
C LYS A 30 -8.78 -80.26 8.86
N ALA A 31 -9.52 -79.58 9.73
CA ALA A 31 -9.55 -78.12 9.79
C ALA A 31 -8.21 -77.52 10.27
N SER A 32 -7.52 -78.17 11.22
CA SER A 32 -6.21 -77.76 11.72
C SER A 32 -5.11 -77.79 10.64
N CYS A 33 -5.16 -78.75 9.70
CA CYS A 33 -4.13 -78.91 8.66
C CYS A 33 -4.40 -78.17 7.34
N GLY A 34 -5.55 -77.48 7.22
CA GLY A 34 -5.84 -76.51 6.16
C GLY A 34 -5.47 -76.90 4.73
N GLY A 35 -6.10 -77.94 4.16
CA GLY A 35 -6.30 -78.16 2.71
C GLY A 35 -5.08 -78.34 1.76
N GLU A 36 -3.92 -77.76 2.06
CA GLU A 36 -2.71 -77.78 1.23
C GLU A 36 -1.49 -78.00 2.16
N GLY A 37 -0.71 -79.05 1.84
CA GLY A 37 0.22 -79.77 2.73
C GLY A 37 1.20 -78.92 3.53
N CYS A 38 1.01 -78.86 4.85
CA CYS A 38 1.82 -78.03 5.75
C CYS A 38 2.54 -78.80 6.87
N CYS A 39 2.65 -80.14 6.82
CA CYS A 39 3.28 -80.91 7.91
C CYS A 39 4.08 -82.10 7.38
N ASP A 40 5.31 -81.85 6.95
CA ASP A 40 6.20 -82.93 6.50
C ASP A 40 6.78 -83.71 7.71
N ASN A 41 6.54 -85.02 7.66
CA ASN A 41 7.18 -86.14 8.38
C ASN A 41 6.49 -86.73 9.64
N ASN A 42 5.82 -85.98 10.52
CA ASN A 42 5.13 -86.59 11.70
C ASN A 42 3.60 -86.80 11.53
N LEU A 43 3.01 -86.24 10.45
CA LEU A 43 1.56 -86.30 10.23
C LEU A 43 1.08 -87.65 9.70
N ASN A 44 1.94 -88.36 8.94
CA ASN A 44 1.60 -89.66 8.34
C ASN A 44 1.35 -90.73 9.41
N ASP A 45 2.13 -90.72 10.50
CA ASP A 45 1.96 -91.68 11.58
C ASP A 45 0.70 -91.39 12.41
N LEU A 46 0.37 -90.11 12.61
CA LEU A 46 -0.87 -89.68 13.26
C LEU A 46 -2.10 -90.02 12.40
N GLN A 47 -2.06 -89.71 11.09
CA GLN A 47 -3.12 -90.06 10.14
C GLN A 47 -3.33 -91.57 10.00
N LYS A 48 -2.25 -92.35 10.02
CA LYS A 48 -2.31 -93.80 10.03
C LYS A 48 -2.95 -94.32 11.32
N SER A 49 -2.54 -93.81 12.48
CA SER A 49 -3.12 -94.18 13.77
C SER A 49 -4.60 -93.82 13.88
N LEU A 50 -5.01 -92.68 13.32
CA LEU A 50 -6.41 -92.23 13.23
C LEU A 50 -7.22 -93.10 12.26
N SER A 51 -6.66 -93.47 11.12
CA SER A 51 -7.31 -94.36 10.14
C SER A 51 -7.52 -95.77 10.74
N ASP A 52 -6.54 -96.27 11.49
CA ASP A 52 -6.63 -97.53 12.22
C ASP A 52 -7.70 -97.47 13.33
N LEU A 53 -7.88 -96.31 13.97
CA LEU A 53 -8.95 -96.08 14.95
C LEU A 53 -10.33 -96.13 14.29
N GLN A 54 -10.49 -95.50 13.11
CA GLN A 54 -11.73 -95.51 12.34
C GLN A 54 -12.09 -96.91 11.82
N GLN A 55 -11.10 -97.66 11.32
CA GLN A 55 -11.29 -99.02 10.85
C GLN A 55 -11.83 -99.91 11.98
N ASN A 56 -11.33 -99.72 13.21
CA ASN A 56 -11.81 -100.42 14.40
C ASN A 56 -13.24 -100.01 14.79
N CYS A 57 -13.60 -98.72 14.73
CA CYS A 57 -14.98 -98.30 14.97
C CYS A 57 -15.96 -98.90 13.96
N LYS A 58 -15.56 -99.04 12.68
CA LYS A 58 -16.37 -99.71 11.65
C LYS A 58 -16.55 -101.21 11.91
N GLN A 59 -15.52 -101.88 12.45
CA GLN A 59 -15.63 -103.28 12.88
C GLN A 59 -16.67 -103.43 14.00
N TYR A 60 -16.73 -102.47 14.92
CA TYR A 60 -17.75 -102.47 15.95
C TYR A 60 -19.15 -102.38 15.35
N ASP A 61 -19.40 -101.43 14.43
CA ASP A 61 -20.71 -101.28 13.80
C ASP A 61 -21.17 -102.55 13.08
N ALA A 62 -20.23 -103.28 12.45
CA ALA A 62 -20.50 -104.57 11.83
C ALA A 62 -20.91 -105.65 12.86
N LEU A 63 -20.21 -105.73 13.99
CA LEU A 63 -20.55 -106.65 15.09
C LEU A 63 -21.90 -106.28 15.73
N GLN A 64 -22.19 -104.99 15.90
CA GLN A 64 -23.47 -104.51 16.43
C GLN A 64 -24.64 -104.83 15.49
N THR A 65 -24.41 -104.72 14.19
CA THR A 65 -25.38 -105.11 13.16
C THR A 65 -25.66 -106.61 13.19
N GLN A 66 -24.62 -107.44 13.36
CA GLN A 66 -24.79 -108.89 13.56
C GLN A 66 -25.61 -109.21 14.81
N ILE A 67 -25.34 -108.56 15.95
CA ILE A 67 -26.12 -108.76 17.18
C ILE A 67 -27.59 -108.37 16.96
N ASN A 68 -27.86 -107.27 16.26
CA ASN A 68 -29.23 -106.85 15.99
C ASN A 68 -29.96 -107.82 15.05
N SER A 69 -29.27 -108.39 14.06
CA SER A 69 -29.82 -109.43 13.19
C SER A 69 -30.13 -110.70 13.98
N LEU A 70 -29.22 -111.16 14.83
CA LEU A 70 -29.44 -112.35 15.66
C LEU A 70 -30.54 -112.14 16.70
N LYS A 71 -30.65 -110.94 17.31
CA LYS A 71 -31.77 -110.58 18.20
C LYS A 71 -33.10 -110.61 17.45
N LYS A 72 -33.11 -110.22 16.18
CA LYS A 72 -34.30 -110.30 15.32
C LYS A 72 -34.66 -111.76 15.01
N ASP A 73 -33.68 -112.60 14.67
CA ASP A 73 -33.90 -114.03 14.43
C ASP A 73 -34.41 -114.77 15.68
N VAL A 74 -33.92 -114.38 16.88
CA VAL A 74 -34.45 -114.86 18.16
C VAL A 74 -35.91 -114.43 18.33
N ALA A 75 -36.25 -113.15 18.09
CA ALA A 75 -37.62 -112.66 18.21
C ALA A 75 -38.57 -113.35 17.22
N GLU A 76 -38.18 -113.51 15.95
CA GLU A 76 -38.99 -114.18 14.92
C GLU A 76 -39.23 -115.68 15.24
N LYS A 77 -38.25 -116.37 15.83
CA LYS A 77 -38.40 -117.78 16.26
C LYS A 77 -39.15 -117.94 17.59
N SER A 78 -39.23 -116.88 18.40
CA SER A 78 -40.01 -116.85 19.65
C SER A 78 -41.52 -116.75 19.43
N GLU A 79 -41.95 -116.28 18.25
CA GLU A 79 -43.36 -115.96 17.94
C GLU A 79 -44.09 -117.03 17.07
N ALA A 80 -43.50 -118.21 16.83
CA ALA A 80 -44.13 -119.24 16.00
C ALA A 80 -45.36 -119.92 16.68
N PRO A 81 -46.50 -120.14 15.98
CA PRO A 81 -47.72 -120.73 16.58
C PRO A 81 -47.58 -122.24 16.88
N GLU A 82 -48.29 -122.71 17.92
CA GLU A 82 -48.32 -124.06 18.56
C GLU A 82 -48.55 -125.32 17.68
N ARG A 83 -48.08 -125.41 16.42
CA ARG A 83 -48.18 -126.65 15.61
C ARG A 83 -46.93 -127.04 14.79
N ALA A 84 -45.73 -126.60 15.18
CA ALA A 84 -44.47 -127.12 14.64
C ALA A 84 -43.70 -127.96 15.70
N PRO A 85 -42.87 -128.97 15.30
CA PRO A 85 -42.23 -129.87 16.24
C PRO A 85 -41.13 -129.21 17.09
N SER A 86 -40.94 -129.77 18.28
CA SER A 86 -40.19 -129.38 19.50
C SER A 86 -38.67 -129.06 19.38
N ASP A 87 -38.16 -128.48 18.29
CA ASP A 87 -36.71 -128.18 18.12
C ASP A 87 -36.31 -126.70 18.29
N SER A 88 -37.23 -125.80 18.65
CA SER A 88 -36.95 -124.35 18.73
C SER A 88 -36.22 -123.88 20.00
N GLY A 89 -36.38 -124.59 21.14
CA GLY A 89 -35.75 -124.23 22.42
C GLY A 89 -34.20 -124.26 22.40
N PRO A 90 -33.57 -125.38 21.96
CA PRO A 90 -32.11 -125.47 21.89
C PRO A 90 -31.48 -124.45 20.92
N GLU A 91 -32.18 -124.12 19.83
CA GLU A 91 -31.72 -123.16 18.83
C GLU A 91 -31.80 -121.72 19.35
N ILE A 92 -32.84 -121.34 20.12
CA ILE A 92 -32.93 -120.03 20.80
C ILE A 92 -31.85 -119.89 21.87
N GLU A 93 -31.58 -120.94 22.66
CA GLU A 93 -30.46 -120.94 23.60
C GLU A 93 -29.11 -120.81 22.89
N ARG A 94 -28.92 -121.48 21.75
CA ARG A 94 -27.70 -121.34 20.94
C ARG A 94 -27.53 -119.91 20.44
N LEU A 95 -28.57 -119.31 19.84
CA LEU A 95 -28.55 -117.94 19.35
C LEU A 95 -28.35 -116.92 20.49
N THR A 96 -28.94 -117.16 21.66
CA THR A 96 -28.75 -116.30 22.84
C THR A 96 -27.31 -116.36 23.36
N ARG A 97 -26.70 -117.55 23.34
CA ARG A 97 -25.29 -117.74 23.71
C ARG A 97 -24.35 -117.08 22.71
N GLU A 98 -24.66 -117.16 21.42
CA GLU A 98 -23.92 -116.52 20.32
C GLU A 98 -24.01 -114.98 20.40
N ILE A 99 -25.17 -114.43 20.78
CA ILE A 99 -25.34 -113.00 21.10
C ILE A 99 -24.44 -112.60 22.27
N GLU A 100 -24.36 -113.42 23.33
CA GLU A 100 -23.55 -113.10 24.51
C GLU A 100 -22.05 -113.22 24.23
N GLU A 101 -21.63 -114.19 23.41
CA GLU A 101 -20.25 -114.28 22.90
C GLU A 101 -19.87 -113.08 22.03
N LEU A 102 -20.76 -112.63 21.14
CA LEU A 102 -20.53 -111.43 20.33
C LEU A 102 -20.49 -110.15 21.18
N LYS A 103 -21.33 -110.03 22.22
CA LYS A 103 -21.27 -108.93 23.20
C LYS A 103 -19.91 -108.92 23.91
N ASN A 104 -19.45 -110.07 24.42
CA ASN A 104 -18.13 -110.17 25.06
C ASN A 104 -16.98 -109.83 24.11
N LYS A 105 -17.09 -110.22 22.83
CA LYS A 105 -16.11 -109.86 21.79
C LYS A 105 -16.06 -108.36 21.55
N ILE A 106 -17.21 -107.68 21.50
CA ILE A 106 -17.33 -106.22 21.42
C ILE A 106 -16.67 -105.54 22.62
N PHE A 107 -16.91 -106.03 23.84
CA PHE A 107 -16.34 -105.43 25.06
C PHE A 107 -14.82 -105.63 25.16
N SER A 108 -14.31 -106.79 24.72
CA SER A 108 -12.86 -107.05 24.67
C SER A 108 -12.08 -106.11 23.75
N GLN A 109 -12.74 -105.48 22.77
CA GLN A 109 -12.11 -104.51 21.86
C GLN A 109 -12.04 -103.09 22.45
N SER A 110 -12.76 -102.79 23.54
CA SER A 110 -12.75 -101.47 24.20
C SER A 110 -11.38 -101.14 24.81
N SER A 111 -10.67 -102.13 25.36
CA SER A 111 -9.31 -101.96 25.90
C SER A 111 -8.31 -101.66 24.78
N THR A 112 -8.43 -102.37 23.66
CA THR A 112 -7.61 -102.12 22.45
C THR A 112 -7.81 -100.71 21.91
N LEU A 113 -9.05 -100.18 21.99
CA LEU A 113 -9.36 -98.81 21.57
C LEU A 113 -8.75 -97.77 22.51
N LYS A 114 -8.79 -98.01 23.83
CA LYS A 114 -8.18 -97.15 24.85
C LYS A 114 -6.65 -97.05 24.69
N ASP A 115 -6.00 -98.17 24.37
CA ASP A 115 -4.55 -98.19 24.11
C ASP A 115 -4.20 -97.38 22.86
N LYS A 116 -4.98 -97.53 21.77
CA LYS A 116 -4.81 -96.73 20.55
C LYS A 116 -5.07 -95.24 20.78
N ILE A 117 -6.08 -94.87 21.58
CA ILE A 117 -6.34 -93.46 21.95
C ILE A 117 -5.15 -92.90 22.73
N THR A 118 -4.54 -93.69 23.62
CA THR A 118 -3.36 -93.25 24.39
C THR A 118 -2.16 -92.96 23.49
N ILE A 119 -1.91 -93.79 22.47
CA ILE A 119 -0.86 -93.55 21.46
C ILE A 119 -1.10 -92.22 20.72
N VAL A 120 -2.35 -91.94 20.35
CA VAL A 120 -2.71 -90.68 19.66
C VAL A 120 -2.55 -89.46 20.58
N ILE A 121 -2.89 -89.60 21.87
CA ILE A 121 -2.67 -88.55 22.90
C ILE A 121 -1.17 -88.21 22.99
N ASP A 122 -0.31 -89.20 23.09
CA ASP A 122 1.13 -88.98 23.21
C ASP A 122 1.70 -88.29 21.96
N ALA A 123 1.23 -88.67 20.76
CA ALA A 123 1.63 -88.03 19.50
C ALA A 123 1.16 -86.57 19.39
N VAL A 124 -0.08 -86.26 19.78
CA VAL A 124 -0.60 -84.86 19.80
C VAL A 124 0.16 -84.01 20.81
N LYS A 125 0.51 -84.58 21.96
CA LYS A 125 1.26 -83.89 23.01
C LYS A 125 2.64 -83.43 22.54
N ILE A 126 3.36 -84.26 21.78
CA ILE A 126 4.67 -83.89 21.19
C ILE A 126 4.55 -82.66 20.28
N VAL A 127 3.47 -82.56 19.50
CA VAL A 127 3.23 -81.41 18.61
C VAL A 127 2.91 -80.14 19.41
N ILE A 128 2.11 -80.25 20.47
CA ILE A 128 1.81 -79.14 21.39
C ILE A 128 3.10 -78.63 22.03
N GLU A 129 3.94 -79.52 22.56
CA GLU A 129 5.22 -79.16 23.21
C GLU A 129 6.17 -78.42 22.24
N SER A 130 6.24 -78.85 20.98
CA SER A 130 7.03 -78.17 19.95
C SER A 130 6.51 -76.76 19.61
N LEU A 131 5.19 -76.57 19.56
CA LEU A 131 4.58 -75.28 19.24
C LEU A 131 4.63 -74.32 20.44
N ASP A 132 4.44 -74.81 21.67
CA ASP A 132 4.60 -74.03 22.89
C ASP A 132 6.03 -73.51 23.07
N ALA A 133 7.05 -74.30 22.69
CA ALA A 133 8.43 -73.85 22.71
C ALA A 133 8.66 -72.62 21.80
N LYS A 134 8.02 -72.57 20.63
CA LYS A 134 8.07 -71.41 19.73
C LYS A 134 7.31 -70.21 20.30
N LYS A 135 6.12 -70.42 20.85
CA LYS A 135 5.31 -69.39 21.52
C LYS A 135 6.08 -68.74 22.67
N ASN A 136 6.77 -69.54 23.48
CA ASN A 136 7.54 -69.04 24.62
C ASN A 136 8.70 -68.13 24.19
N LYS A 137 9.38 -68.42 23.06
CA LYS A 137 10.40 -67.51 22.51
C LYS A 137 9.83 -66.13 22.14
N VAL A 138 8.60 -66.08 21.60
CA VAL A 138 7.91 -64.81 21.29
C VAL A 138 7.59 -64.05 22.57
N VAL A 139 7.07 -64.73 23.59
CA VAL A 139 6.72 -64.14 24.89
C VAL A 139 7.97 -63.57 25.57
N ASP A 140 9.08 -64.32 25.59
CA ASP A 140 10.34 -63.89 26.20
C ASP A 140 10.93 -62.67 25.48
N ALA A 141 10.97 -62.69 24.14
CA ALA A 141 11.44 -61.57 23.34
C ALA A 141 10.57 -60.31 23.57
N GLN A 142 9.25 -60.48 23.65
CA GLN A 142 8.31 -59.39 23.91
C GLN A 142 8.49 -58.79 25.31
N SER A 143 8.75 -59.63 26.32
CA SER A 143 9.03 -59.20 27.69
C SER A 143 10.31 -58.36 27.76
N GLN A 144 11.38 -58.79 27.08
CA GLN A 144 12.65 -58.06 27.04
C GLN A 144 12.53 -56.68 26.36
N VAL A 145 11.74 -56.58 25.27
CA VAL A 145 11.42 -55.30 24.61
C VAL A 145 10.67 -54.37 25.58
N ASN A 146 9.70 -54.89 26.32
CA ASN A 146 8.90 -54.11 27.26
C ASN A 146 9.74 -53.60 28.45
N GLU A 147 10.67 -54.42 28.97
CA GLU A 147 11.61 -53.98 30.00
C GLU A 147 12.57 -52.89 29.51
N LEU A 148 13.09 -52.98 28.30
CA LEU A 148 13.96 -51.95 27.71
C LEU A 148 13.20 -50.63 27.51
N LYS A 149 11.93 -50.69 27.06
CA LYS A 149 11.06 -49.50 26.96
C LYS A 149 10.87 -48.82 28.31
N LYS A 150 10.59 -49.58 29.39
CA LYS A 150 10.52 -49.04 30.76
C LYS A 150 11.84 -48.42 31.23
N LYS A 151 12.99 -49.02 30.89
CA LYS A 151 14.31 -48.48 31.27
C LYS A 151 14.65 -47.17 30.53
N ILE A 152 14.21 -47.02 29.28
CA ILE A 152 14.36 -45.76 28.51
C ILE A 152 13.51 -44.64 29.11
N GLU A 153 12.29 -44.93 29.57
CA GLU A 153 11.43 -43.95 30.25
C GLU A 153 12.02 -43.47 31.60
N GLY A 154 12.86 -44.28 32.24
CA GLY A 154 13.41 -44.01 33.58
C GLY A 154 14.79 -43.33 33.66
N ASN A 155 15.62 -43.31 32.60
CA ASN A 155 17.03 -42.88 32.72
C ASN A 155 17.52 -42.02 31.53
N LYS A 156 17.87 -40.74 31.80
CA LYS A 156 18.23 -39.74 30.75
C LYS A 156 19.68 -39.82 30.24
N ASN A 157 20.58 -40.59 30.86
CA ASN A 157 22.02 -40.46 30.62
C ASN A 157 22.66 -41.55 29.72
N ASN A 158 21.89 -42.42 29.07
CA ASN A 158 22.42 -43.45 28.12
C ASN A 158 21.42 -43.83 27.00
N VAL A 159 20.54 -42.89 26.63
CA VAL A 159 19.38 -43.15 25.75
C VAL A 159 19.79 -43.68 24.37
N GLU A 160 20.89 -43.20 23.78
CA GLU A 160 21.33 -43.67 22.45
C GLU A 160 21.72 -45.16 22.43
N ARG A 161 22.46 -45.64 23.43
CA ARG A 161 22.85 -47.04 23.50
C ARG A 161 21.64 -47.95 23.75
N LEU A 162 20.73 -47.55 24.63
CA LEU A 162 19.51 -48.30 24.93
C LEU A 162 18.53 -48.33 23.74
N LYS A 163 18.51 -47.28 22.90
CA LYS A 163 17.75 -47.29 21.65
C LYS A 163 18.31 -48.28 20.64
N LYS A 164 19.64 -48.35 20.48
CA LYS A 164 20.27 -49.35 19.61
C LYS A 164 19.98 -50.78 20.08
N ASP A 165 20.08 -51.04 21.38
CA ASP A 165 19.74 -52.35 21.96
C ASP A 165 18.24 -52.66 21.80
N LEU A 166 17.36 -51.65 21.85
CA LEU A 166 15.93 -51.80 21.59
C LEU A 166 15.67 -52.20 20.14
N ASP A 167 16.31 -51.55 19.17
CA ASP A 167 16.16 -51.86 17.74
C ASP A 167 16.58 -53.32 17.46
N GLU A 168 17.71 -53.77 18.01
CA GLU A 168 18.17 -55.17 17.88
C GLU A 168 17.18 -56.17 18.49
N ARG A 169 16.58 -55.86 19.65
CA ARG A 169 15.58 -56.73 20.31
C ARG A 169 14.21 -56.69 19.63
N GLU A 170 13.82 -55.57 19.04
CA GLU A 170 12.61 -55.48 18.22
C GLU A 170 12.75 -56.30 16.93
N GLU A 171 13.95 -56.34 16.34
CA GLU A 171 14.24 -57.22 15.19
C GLU A 171 14.22 -58.71 15.58
N GLN A 172 14.77 -59.07 16.75
CA GLN A 172 14.65 -60.44 17.29
C GLN A 172 13.19 -60.84 17.57
N LEU A 173 12.38 -59.94 18.13
CA LEU A 173 10.95 -60.16 18.33
C LEU A 173 10.22 -60.34 17.00
N LYS A 174 10.58 -59.58 15.98
CA LYS A 174 10.02 -59.72 14.64
C LYS A 174 10.36 -61.09 14.04
N ASN A 175 11.61 -61.55 14.18
CA ASN A 175 12.02 -62.87 13.71
C ASN A 175 11.30 -63.99 14.48
N ALA A 176 11.17 -63.89 15.81
CA ALA A 176 10.41 -64.85 16.60
C ALA A 176 8.92 -64.90 16.21
N LYS A 177 8.29 -63.75 15.93
CA LYS A 177 6.90 -63.68 15.43
C LYS A 177 6.75 -64.28 14.04
N ASN A 178 7.76 -64.15 13.18
CA ASN A 178 7.77 -64.80 11.86
C ASN A 178 7.93 -66.32 11.98
N GLU A 179 8.69 -66.81 12.96
CA GLU A 179 8.87 -68.24 13.25
C GLU A 179 7.66 -68.90 13.94
N PHE A 180 6.76 -68.11 14.54
CA PHE A 180 5.48 -68.53 15.13
C PHE A 180 4.32 -67.70 14.57
N PRO A 181 3.97 -67.88 13.29
CA PRO A 181 2.92 -67.10 12.63
C PRO A 181 1.53 -67.44 13.21
N GLU A 182 0.54 -66.59 12.91
CA GLU A 182 -0.84 -66.75 13.39
C GLU A 182 -1.45 -68.13 13.07
N LYS A 183 -1.02 -68.75 11.96
CA LYS A 183 -1.43 -70.12 11.57
C LYS A 183 -0.94 -71.17 12.58
N GLU A 184 0.29 -71.06 13.08
CA GLU A 184 0.83 -71.95 14.11
C GLU A 184 0.19 -71.68 15.48
N SER A 185 -0.14 -70.42 15.79
CA SER A 185 -0.90 -70.06 17.00
C SER A 185 -2.28 -70.69 17.02
N LYS A 186 -3.02 -70.60 15.91
CA LYS A 186 -4.33 -71.26 15.77
C LYS A 186 -4.19 -72.78 15.81
N SER A 187 -3.17 -73.33 15.17
CA SER A 187 -2.87 -74.77 15.24
C SER A 187 -2.65 -75.24 16.68
N LEU A 188 -1.88 -74.49 17.49
CA LEU A 188 -1.67 -74.78 18.92
C LEU A 188 -2.98 -74.76 19.73
N GLU A 189 -3.85 -73.78 19.49
CA GLU A 189 -5.18 -73.72 20.13
C GLU A 189 -6.05 -74.93 19.76
N TYR A 190 -6.08 -75.32 18.48
CA TYR A 190 -6.84 -76.48 18.02
C TYR A 190 -6.28 -77.81 18.53
N HIS A 191 -4.95 -77.96 18.59
CA HIS A 191 -4.32 -79.15 19.17
C HIS A 191 -4.61 -79.25 20.67
N ASN A 192 -4.58 -78.14 21.41
CA ASN A 192 -4.97 -78.12 22.83
C ASN A 192 -6.46 -78.49 23.04
N ALA A 193 -7.37 -77.98 22.20
CA ALA A 193 -8.79 -78.36 22.25
C ALA A 193 -9.00 -79.85 21.91
N SER A 194 -8.24 -80.37 20.94
CA SER A 194 -8.27 -81.79 20.56
C SER A 194 -7.71 -82.69 21.66
N MET A 195 -6.65 -82.26 22.36
CA MET A 195 -6.07 -82.96 23.51
C MET A 195 -7.09 -83.13 24.64
N LYS A 196 -7.78 -82.05 25.02
CA LYS A 196 -8.86 -82.11 26.04
C LYS A 196 -9.95 -83.11 25.64
N SER A 197 -10.36 -83.11 24.37
CA SER A 197 -11.37 -84.02 23.85
C SER A 197 -10.90 -85.49 23.88
N LEU A 198 -9.64 -85.75 23.54
CA LEU A 198 -9.01 -87.07 23.60
C LEU A 198 -8.86 -87.57 25.04
N GLU A 199 -8.49 -86.70 25.98
CA GLU A 199 -8.42 -87.03 27.41
C GLU A 199 -9.79 -87.40 27.97
N THR A 200 -10.84 -86.63 27.65
CA THR A 200 -12.22 -86.96 28.02
C THR A 200 -12.64 -88.31 27.40
N LEU A 201 -12.24 -88.60 26.16
CA LEU A 201 -12.54 -89.87 25.50
C LEU A 201 -11.80 -91.06 26.14
N LYS A 202 -10.54 -90.87 26.55
CA LYS A 202 -9.75 -91.87 27.29
C LYS A 202 -10.38 -92.17 28.65
N GLU A 203 -10.86 -91.15 29.35
CA GLU A 203 -11.61 -91.31 30.59
C GLU A 203 -12.90 -92.11 30.35
N LEU A 204 -13.70 -91.75 29.34
CA LEU A 204 -14.92 -92.48 28.95
C LEU A 204 -14.66 -93.95 28.63
N CYS A 205 -13.59 -94.28 27.90
CA CYS A 205 -13.18 -95.67 27.64
C CYS A 205 -12.77 -96.40 28.93
N GLY A 206 -12.04 -95.71 29.83
CA GLY A 206 -11.70 -96.21 31.16
C GLY A 206 -12.91 -96.42 32.07
N TYR A 207 -14.02 -95.71 31.86
CA TYR A 207 -15.29 -95.94 32.55
C TYR A 207 -16.04 -97.15 31.99
N ALA A 208 -16.01 -97.40 30.68
CA ALA A 208 -16.62 -98.58 30.08
C ALA A 208 -16.03 -99.90 30.63
N GLU A 209 -14.71 -99.94 30.88
CA GLU A 209 -14.03 -101.08 31.54
C GLU A 209 -14.46 -101.29 33.00
N LYS A 210 -14.87 -100.21 33.69
CA LYS A 210 -15.31 -100.26 35.09
C LYS A 210 -16.77 -100.71 35.25
N VAL A 211 -17.58 -100.57 34.20
CA VAL A 211 -19.00 -100.96 34.19
C VAL A 211 -19.17 -102.49 34.28
N ASP A 212 -18.17 -103.28 33.88
CA ASP A 212 -18.25 -104.76 33.93
C ASP A 212 -17.89 -105.36 35.31
N ASN A 213 -17.27 -104.58 36.21
CA ASN A 213 -16.59 -105.14 37.38
C ASN A 213 -17.20 -104.85 38.76
N ASN A 214 -18.37 -104.18 38.90
CA ASN A 214 -18.91 -103.91 40.25
C ASN A 214 -20.44 -104.00 40.35
N LYS A 215 -20.92 -104.99 41.11
CA LYS A 215 -22.34 -105.31 41.34
C LYS A 215 -23.08 -104.44 42.38
N ASN A 216 -22.53 -103.32 42.87
CA ASN A 216 -23.18 -102.54 43.95
C ASN A 216 -23.34 -101.03 43.64
N ASN A 217 -24.60 -100.65 43.39
CA ASN A 217 -25.27 -99.33 43.49
C ASN A 217 -24.80 -98.13 42.62
N PRO A 218 -25.42 -97.88 41.43
CA PRO A 218 -24.92 -96.90 40.45
C PRO A 218 -25.66 -95.54 40.36
N SER A 219 -26.74 -95.27 41.10
CA SER A 219 -27.63 -94.15 40.76
C SER A 219 -27.21 -92.76 41.27
N ALA A 220 -26.61 -92.65 42.45
CA ALA A 220 -26.30 -91.35 43.05
C ALA A 220 -25.02 -90.71 42.47
N THR A 221 -23.96 -91.52 42.29
CA THR A 221 -22.68 -91.05 41.75
C THR A 221 -22.80 -90.71 40.26
N LEU A 222 -23.60 -91.47 39.50
CA LEU A 222 -23.86 -91.17 38.08
C LEU A 222 -24.67 -89.88 37.91
N LEU A 223 -25.67 -89.65 38.75
CA LEU A 223 -26.49 -88.44 38.71
C LEU A 223 -25.67 -87.20 39.10
N ASN A 224 -24.87 -87.27 40.17
CA ASN A 224 -23.97 -86.18 40.55
C ASN A 224 -22.98 -85.86 39.43
N ASN A 225 -22.38 -86.88 38.80
CA ASN A 225 -21.39 -86.64 37.75
C ASN A 225 -22.03 -86.09 36.46
N LEU A 226 -23.27 -86.48 36.11
CA LEU A 226 -24.02 -85.89 35.00
C LEU A 226 -24.44 -84.44 35.29
N CYS A 227 -24.91 -84.16 36.51
CA CYS A 227 -25.27 -82.80 36.93
C CYS A 227 -24.05 -81.88 36.96
N THR A 228 -22.94 -82.31 37.57
CA THR A 228 -21.67 -81.56 37.57
C THR A 228 -21.10 -81.40 36.16
N GLY A 229 -21.24 -82.41 35.29
CA GLY A 229 -20.84 -82.30 33.89
C GLY A 229 -21.69 -81.31 33.10
N LEU A 230 -23.00 -81.27 33.36
CA LEU A 230 -23.92 -80.30 32.75
C LEU A 230 -23.69 -78.89 33.30
N GLU A 231 -23.43 -78.75 34.60
CA GLU A 231 -23.01 -77.51 35.23
C GLU A 231 -21.74 -76.99 34.57
N ASN A 232 -20.67 -77.78 34.51
CA ASN A 232 -19.42 -77.39 33.83
C ASN A 232 -19.63 -77.04 32.34
N PHE A 233 -20.47 -77.81 31.62
CA PHE A 233 -20.78 -77.56 30.21
C PHE A 233 -21.56 -76.25 29.98
N LEU A 234 -22.51 -75.96 30.88
CA LEU A 234 -23.29 -74.73 30.89
C LEU A 234 -22.55 -73.58 31.58
N GLY A 235 -21.36 -73.81 32.15
CA GLY A 235 -20.52 -72.80 32.78
C GLY A 235 -20.96 -72.44 34.19
N TYR A 236 -21.52 -73.38 34.94
CA TYR A 236 -21.95 -73.26 36.32
C TYR A 236 -21.08 -74.11 37.27
N HIS A 237 -20.92 -73.66 38.51
CA HIS A 237 -20.36 -74.42 39.62
C HIS A 237 -21.08 -74.04 40.91
N ASP A 238 -21.61 -75.03 41.64
CA ASP A 238 -22.44 -74.83 42.84
C ASP A 238 -23.58 -73.81 42.64
N GLY A 239 -24.26 -73.89 41.48
CA GLY A 239 -25.33 -72.98 41.09
C GLY A 239 -24.90 -71.56 40.68
N ASN A 240 -23.59 -71.25 40.67
CA ASN A 240 -23.07 -69.96 40.22
C ASN A 240 -22.45 -70.07 38.82
N TYR A 241 -22.80 -69.15 37.92
CA TYR A 241 -22.19 -69.09 36.61
C TYR A 241 -20.70 -68.66 36.71
N THR A 242 -19.79 -69.52 36.29
CA THR A 242 -18.32 -69.36 36.33
C THR A 242 -17.76 -68.70 35.07
N GLY A 243 -18.51 -68.69 33.96
CA GLY A 243 -18.04 -68.15 32.68
C GLY A 243 -17.28 -69.14 31.80
N GLU A 244 -17.15 -70.41 32.22
CA GLU A 244 -16.34 -71.42 31.53
C GLU A 244 -17.13 -72.30 30.55
N GLY A 245 -18.43 -72.05 30.38
CA GLY A 245 -19.34 -72.85 29.54
C GLY A 245 -19.79 -72.18 28.25
N ILE A 246 -20.72 -72.83 27.52
CA ILE A 246 -21.16 -72.39 26.18
C ILE A 246 -22.24 -71.28 26.17
N VAL A 247 -22.70 -70.81 27.34
CA VAL A 247 -23.83 -69.89 27.46
C VAL A 247 -23.34 -68.44 27.50
N TYR A 248 -23.90 -67.57 26.66
CA TYR A 248 -23.60 -66.13 26.70
C TYR A 248 -24.15 -65.53 28.00
N SER A 249 -23.32 -64.86 28.79
CA SER A 249 -23.74 -64.44 30.14
C SER A 249 -24.62 -63.20 30.13
N ASP A 250 -25.39 -62.99 31.20
CA ASP A 250 -26.22 -61.81 31.39
C ASP A 250 -25.40 -60.51 31.35
N LEU A 251 -24.19 -60.53 31.91
CA LEU A 251 -23.26 -59.40 31.86
C LEU A 251 -22.82 -59.10 30.44
N ASP A 252 -22.47 -60.12 29.66
CA ASP A 252 -22.08 -59.93 28.26
C ASP A 252 -23.25 -59.35 27.45
N ARG A 253 -24.49 -59.80 27.70
CA ARG A 253 -25.69 -59.25 27.06
C ARG A 253 -25.94 -57.79 27.40
N LEU A 254 -25.75 -57.41 28.67
CA LEU A 254 -25.86 -56.02 29.08
C LEU A 254 -24.74 -55.16 28.48
N CYS A 255 -23.51 -55.66 28.44
CA CYS A 255 -22.38 -55.02 27.75
C CYS A 255 -22.69 -54.80 26.27
N ASP A 256 -23.14 -55.84 25.55
CA ASP A 256 -23.53 -55.75 24.13
C ASP A 256 -24.65 -54.74 23.91
N GLY A 257 -25.63 -54.68 24.82
CA GLY A 257 -26.68 -53.67 24.83
C GLY A 257 -26.10 -52.26 24.91
N VAL A 258 -25.31 -51.97 25.95
CA VAL A 258 -24.66 -50.66 26.16
C VAL A 258 -23.79 -50.27 24.97
N MET A 259 -22.99 -51.20 24.42
CA MET A 259 -22.16 -50.94 23.25
C MET A 259 -23.00 -50.67 22.00
N SER A 260 -24.10 -51.41 21.79
CA SER A 260 -25.01 -51.20 20.67
C SER A 260 -25.74 -49.86 20.75
N PHE A 261 -26.05 -49.40 21.97
CA PHE A 261 -26.56 -48.04 22.19
C PHE A 261 -25.53 -46.98 21.79
N LEU A 262 -24.30 -47.07 22.31
CA LEU A 262 -23.23 -46.11 22.00
C LEU A 262 -22.94 -46.06 20.49
N HIS A 263 -22.80 -47.24 19.87
CA HIS A 263 -22.61 -47.37 18.42
C HIS A 263 -23.78 -46.78 17.64
N GLY A 264 -25.02 -47.04 18.08
CA GLY A 264 -26.23 -46.53 17.44
C GLY A 264 -26.30 -45.01 17.43
N VAL A 265 -25.96 -44.35 18.54
CA VAL A 265 -25.95 -42.89 18.62
C VAL A 265 -24.86 -42.33 17.70
N LEU A 266 -23.63 -42.82 17.80
CA LEU A 266 -22.50 -42.32 17.01
C LEU A 266 -22.68 -42.57 15.51
N SER A 267 -23.18 -43.75 15.13
CA SER A 267 -23.52 -44.06 13.73
C SER A 267 -24.62 -43.16 13.18
N GLY A 268 -25.54 -42.69 14.02
CA GLY A 268 -26.63 -41.81 13.60
C GLY A 268 -26.19 -40.36 13.35
N VAL A 269 -25.03 -39.95 13.86
CA VAL A 269 -24.53 -38.56 13.74
C VAL A 269 -23.19 -38.45 13.02
N LYS A 270 -22.52 -39.56 12.70
CA LYS A 270 -21.16 -39.56 12.12
C LYS A 270 -21.03 -38.79 10.81
N ASP A 271 -22.11 -38.70 10.03
CA ASP A 271 -22.15 -38.04 8.72
C ASP A 271 -22.64 -36.58 8.83
N ASP A 272 -22.96 -36.10 10.04
CA ASP A 272 -23.37 -34.72 10.30
C ASP A 272 -22.15 -33.78 10.27
N ASP A 273 -22.30 -32.60 9.65
CA ASP A 273 -21.25 -31.58 9.55
C ASP A 273 -20.69 -31.14 10.91
N ASN A 274 -21.52 -31.20 11.97
CA ASN A 274 -21.11 -30.93 13.36
C ASN A 274 -20.16 -32.00 13.92
N VAL A 275 -20.07 -33.17 13.28
CA VAL A 275 -19.17 -34.27 13.64
C VAL A 275 -17.98 -34.30 12.71
N THR A 276 -18.22 -34.42 11.40
CA THR A 276 -17.16 -34.60 10.38
C THR A 276 -16.12 -33.47 10.39
N THR A 277 -16.54 -32.23 10.65
CA THR A 277 -15.62 -31.07 10.69
C THR A 277 -14.51 -31.20 11.74
N TYR A 278 -14.81 -31.85 12.87
CA TYR A 278 -13.92 -31.96 14.03
C TYR A 278 -13.38 -33.38 14.25
N ASP A 279 -13.81 -34.35 13.44
CA ASP A 279 -13.38 -35.75 13.48
C ASP A 279 -12.10 -35.97 12.65
N VAL A 280 -11.03 -35.28 13.04
CA VAL A 280 -9.79 -35.15 12.26
C VAL A 280 -8.58 -35.91 12.84
N ASP A 281 -8.76 -36.60 13.97
CA ASP A 281 -7.70 -37.43 14.55
C ASP A 281 -7.34 -38.57 13.57
N LYS A 282 -6.19 -39.22 13.73
CA LYS A 282 -5.80 -40.34 12.83
C LYS A 282 -6.09 -41.70 13.43
N VAL A 283 -6.38 -41.75 14.72
CA VAL A 283 -6.45 -42.97 15.53
C VAL A 283 -7.81 -43.06 16.24
N ASN A 284 -8.31 -41.94 16.76
CA ASN A 284 -9.51 -41.88 17.60
C ASN A 284 -10.63 -41.08 16.91
N ASN A 285 -11.12 -41.58 15.77
CA ASN A 285 -12.22 -40.94 15.04
C ASN A 285 -13.55 -41.62 15.29
N ILE A 286 -14.60 -40.82 15.46
CA ILE A 286 -15.99 -41.26 15.59
C ILE A 286 -16.45 -41.99 14.32
N SER A 287 -16.04 -41.51 13.14
CA SER A 287 -16.43 -42.06 11.83
C SER A 287 -15.84 -43.43 11.53
N THR A 288 -14.70 -43.80 12.14
CA THR A 288 -13.98 -45.06 11.86
C THR A 288 -14.08 -46.09 12.98
N LEU A 289 -14.94 -45.85 13.98
CA LEU A 289 -15.16 -46.77 15.09
C LEU A 289 -15.73 -48.13 14.58
N PRO A 290 -15.13 -49.28 14.94
CA PRO A 290 -15.56 -50.60 14.47
C PRO A 290 -16.90 -51.04 15.11
N GLU A 291 -17.62 -52.00 14.52
CA GLU A 291 -18.88 -52.50 15.09
C GLU A 291 -18.70 -53.18 16.47
N LYS A 292 -17.52 -53.76 16.72
CA LYS A 292 -17.13 -54.30 18.03
C LYS A 292 -16.28 -53.27 18.75
N LEU A 293 -16.91 -52.52 19.65
CA LEU A 293 -16.32 -51.37 20.33
C LEU A 293 -15.82 -51.72 21.73
N ALA A 294 -14.74 -51.07 22.17
CA ALA A 294 -14.44 -50.90 23.59
C ALA A 294 -14.91 -49.50 24.07
N ILE A 295 -15.45 -49.41 25.30
CA ILE A 295 -15.86 -48.13 25.91
C ILE A 295 -14.70 -47.12 25.95
N THR A 296 -13.46 -47.61 26.10
CA THR A 296 -12.24 -46.80 26.05
C THR A 296 -12.05 -46.11 24.70
N GLU A 297 -12.27 -46.81 23.59
CA GLU A 297 -12.14 -46.27 22.23
C GLU A 297 -13.20 -45.19 21.97
N VAL A 298 -14.45 -45.47 22.35
CA VAL A 298 -15.56 -44.51 22.25
C VAL A 298 -15.25 -43.23 23.04
N SER A 299 -14.75 -43.39 24.27
CA SER A 299 -14.38 -42.25 25.10
C SER A 299 -13.20 -41.45 24.54
N ASN A 300 -12.19 -42.12 23.97
CA ASN A 300 -11.06 -41.44 23.34
C ASN A 300 -11.50 -40.67 22.09
N ALA A 301 -12.38 -41.24 21.26
CA ALA A 301 -12.92 -40.56 20.08
C ALA A 301 -13.74 -39.32 20.45
N LEU A 302 -14.61 -39.43 21.46
CA LEU A 302 -15.38 -38.28 21.98
C LEU A 302 -14.48 -37.18 22.56
N ARG A 303 -13.35 -37.55 23.19
CA ARG A 303 -12.38 -36.58 23.71
C ARG A 303 -11.58 -35.91 22.60
N ALA A 304 -11.14 -36.64 21.59
CA ALA A 304 -10.41 -36.11 20.44
C ALA A 304 -11.28 -35.11 19.67
N TRP A 305 -12.49 -35.52 19.28
CA TRP A 305 -13.48 -34.66 18.63
C TRP A 305 -13.79 -33.38 19.43
N SER A 306 -14.05 -33.54 20.74
CA SER A 306 -14.35 -32.39 21.61
C SER A 306 -13.16 -31.45 21.78
N GLY A 307 -11.93 -31.99 21.78
CA GLY A 307 -10.70 -31.21 21.86
C GLY A 307 -10.53 -30.31 20.63
N GLU A 308 -10.75 -30.86 19.43
CA GLU A 308 -10.66 -30.11 18.18
C GLU A 308 -11.70 -28.97 18.10
N LEU A 309 -12.96 -29.26 18.47
CA LEU A 309 -14.02 -28.24 18.55
C LEU A 309 -13.64 -27.11 19.52
N GLU A 310 -13.14 -27.46 20.70
CA GLU A 310 -12.72 -26.49 21.72
C GLU A 310 -11.52 -25.67 21.25
N GLU A 311 -10.53 -26.29 20.60
CA GLU A 311 -9.36 -25.61 20.07
C GLU A 311 -9.73 -24.60 18.96
N ARG A 312 -10.50 -25.01 17.94
CA ARG A 312 -10.86 -24.10 16.84
C ARG A 312 -11.71 -22.94 17.32
N THR A 313 -12.70 -23.20 18.18
CA THR A 313 -13.54 -22.14 18.73
C THR A 313 -12.77 -21.24 19.70
N TYR A 314 -11.78 -21.78 20.43
CA TYR A 314 -10.87 -20.99 21.27
C TYR A 314 -9.99 -20.06 20.43
N LYS A 315 -9.36 -20.54 19.34
CA LYS A 315 -8.55 -19.72 18.43
C LYS A 315 -9.31 -18.51 17.91
N LEU A 316 -10.55 -18.70 17.45
CA LEU A 316 -11.40 -17.58 17.01
C LEU A 316 -11.71 -16.60 18.16
N LYS A 317 -12.13 -17.11 19.32
CA LYS A 317 -12.44 -16.26 20.49
C LYS A 317 -11.23 -15.46 20.96
N THR A 318 -10.05 -16.05 20.96
CA THR A 318 -8.80 -15.40 21.34
C THR A 318 -8.42 -14.34 20.32
N ALA A 319 -8.41 -14.66 19.01
CA ALA A 319 -8.12 -13.68 17.96
C ALA A 319 -9.06 -12.46 17.99
N LEU A 320 -10.36 -12.67 18.24
CA LEU A 320 -11.32 -11.59 18.42
C LEU A 320 -11.09 -10.81 19.73
N SER A 321 -10.66 -11.48 20.80
CA SER A 321 -10.35 -10.80 22.07
C SER A 321 -9.07 -9.97 21.98
N ASP A 322 -8.04 -10.46 21.29
CA ASP A 322 -6.79 -9.76 21.05
C ASP A 322 -7.01 -8.49 20.21
N LEU A 323 -7.95 -8.54 19.26
CA LEU A 323 -8.42 -7.37 18.53
C LEU A 323 -8.89 -6.26 19.47
N GLN A 324 -9.63 -6.61 20.53
CA GLN A 324 -10.18 -5.66 21.51
C GLN A 324 -9.15 -5.20 22.54
N THR A 325 -8.27 -6.09 23.00
CA THR A 325 -7.36 -5.78 24.12
C THR A 325 -6.06 -5.15 23.66
N SER A 326 -5.55 -5.58 22.51
CA SER A 326 -4.23 -5.19 22.00
C SER A 326 -4.37 -4.18 20.85
N ASN A 327 -5.07 -4.55 19.76
CA ASN A 327 -5.10 -3.70 18.56
C ASN A 327 -5.86 -2.39 18.79
N PHE A 328 -7.00 -2.43 19.48
CA PHE A 328 -7.71 -1.21 19.86
C PHE A 328 -6.86 -0.30 20.74
N LYS A 329 -6.14 -0.88 21.71
CA LYS A 329 -5.20 -0.14 22.55
C LYS A 329 -4.09 0.53 21.74
N TYR A 330 -3.51 -0.14 20.75
CA TYR A 330 -2.47 0.47 19.90
C TYR A 330 -3.00 1.65 19.10
N ILE A 331 -4.22 1.56 18.57
CA ILE A 331 -4.86 2.69 17.89
C ILE A 331 -5.10 3.83 18.88
N THR A 332 -5.70 3.57 20.04
CA THR A 332 -5.91 4.59 21.08
C THR A 332 -4.60 5.27 21.50
N ASP A 333 -3.55 4.49 21.75
CA ASP A 333 -2.24 5.00 22.14
C ASP A 333 -1.61 5.85 21.02
N SER A 334 -1.77 5.44 19.76
CA SER A 334 -1.28 6.20 18.59
C SER A 334 -2.04 7.53 18.40
N LEU A 335 -3.36 7.53 18.53
CA LEU A 335 -4.21 8.71 18.48
C LEU A 335 -3.89 9.69 19.62
N ASN A 336 -3.72 9.17 20.85
CA ASN A 336 -3.34 9.98 22.00
C ASN A 336 -1.95 10.61 21.85
N LYS A 337 -0.98 9.85 21.34
CA LYS A 337 0.36 10.37 21.02
C LYS A 337 0.32 11.45 19.96
N LEU A 338 -0.50 11.28 18.92
CA LEU A 338 -0.72 12.31 17.91
C LEU A 338 -1.33 13.56 18.56
N ASN A 339 -2.37 13.39 19.38
CA ASN A 339 -3.09 14.49 20.03
C ASN A 339 -2.25 15.29 21.04
N SER A 340 -1.24 14.66 21.66
CA SER A 340 -0.39 15.32 22.65
C SER A 340 0.72 16.21 22.05
N VAL A 341 0.88 16.25 20.73
CA VAL A 341 1.93 17.04 20.06
C VAL A 341 1.62 18.54 20.09
N TYR A 342 2.57 19.37 20.54
CA TYR A 342 2.48 20.84 20.48
C TYR A 342 3.86 21.49 20.28
N GLY A 343 3.86 22.78 19.91
CA GLY A 343 5.08 23.57 19.72
C GLY A 343 6.05 22.95 18.70
N ASP A 344 7.34 22.94 19.01
CA ASP A 344 8.40 22.43 18.13
C ASP A 344 8.26 20.93 17.80
N SER A 345 7.46 20.19 18.57
CA SER A 345 7.20 18.76 18.32
C SER A 345 6.25 18.54 17.14
N LEU A 346 5.60 19.58 16.59
CA LEU A 346 4.72 19.48 15.41
C LEU A 346 5.42 18.87 14.18
N ARG A 347 6.74 18.99 14.09
CA ARG A 347 7.56 18.34 13.06
C ARG A 347 7.42 16.81 13.03
N ASN A 348 6.98 16.20 14.14
CA ASN A 348 6.80 14.76 14.26
C ASN A 348 5.40 14.29 13.78
N VAL A 349 4.47 15.21 13.49
CA VAL A 349 3.10 14.88 13.05
C VAL A 349 3.07 13.91 11.85
N PRO A 350 3.88 14.09 10.78
CA PRO A 350 3.86 13.15 9.65
C PRO A 350 4.22 11.72 10.06
N ALA A 351 5.23 11.54 10.91
CA ALA A 351 5.64 10.22 11.39
C ALA A 351 4.57 9.58 12.31
N LEU A 352 3.91 10.39 13.14
CA LEU A 352 2.84 9.94 14.02
C LEU A 352 1.55 9.60 13.24
N LEU A 353 1.23 10.36 12.18
CA LEU A 353 0.15 10.01 11.25
C LEU A 353 0.45 8.68 10.55
N GLN A 354 1.67 8.47 10.07
CA GLN A 354 2.08 7.20 9.49
C GLN A 354 1.97 6.04 10.49
N THR A 355 2.27 6.30 11.78
CA THR A 355 2.05 5.31 12.84
C THR A 355 0.57 4.97 12.96
N CYS A 356 -0.32 5.96 12.98
CA CYS A 356 -1.77 5.71 13.01
C CYS A 356 -2.25 4.92 11.79
N PHE A 357 -1.73 5.20 10.59
CA PHE A 357 -2.03 4.43 9.36
C PHE A 357 -1.59 2.98 9.50
N ASN A 358 -0.39 2.75 10.02
CA ASN A 358 0.15 1.41 10.21
C ASN A 358 -0.66 0.62 11.23
N GLU A 359 -1.09 1.25 12.34
CA GLU A 359 -1.95 0.57 13.32
C GLU A 359 -3.34 0.28 12.78
N ALA A 360 -3.93 1.17 11.98
CA ALA A 360 -5.20 0.93 11.30
C ALA A 360 -5.10 -0.22 10.27
N LYS A 361 -3.99 -0.29 9.53
CA LYS A 361 -3.68 -1.41 8.64
C LYS A 361 -3.49 -2.72 9.41
N ASN A 362 -2.73 -2.68 10.49
CA ASN A 362 -2.47 -3.84 11.36
C ASN A 362 -3.78 -4.38 11.96
N LEU A 363 -4.71 -3.52 12.37
CA LEU A 363 -6.05 -3.93 12.81
C LEU A 363 -6.78 -4.76 11.73
N HIS A 364 -6.75 -4.30 10.48
CA HIS A 364 -7.35 -5.03 9.37
C HIS A 364 -6.64 -6.36 9.08
N ASP A 365 -5.30 -6.38 9.16
CA ASP A 365 -4.52 -7.59 8.92
C ASP A 365 -4.69 -8.64 10.04
N VAL A 366 -4.76 -8.23 11.32
CA VAL A 366 -5.09 -9.13 12.43
C VAL A 366 -6.51 -9.69 12.30
N PHE A 367 -7.47 -8.88 11.83
CA PHE A 367 -8.82 -9.38 11.58
C PHE A 367 -8.87 -10.44 10.47
N LYS A 368 -7.96 -10.42 9.48
CA LYS A 368 -7.86 -11.49 8.48
C LYS A 368 -7.50 -12.85 9.10
N LEU A 369 -6.70 -12.86 10.17
CA LEU A 369 -6.41 -14.09 10.91
C LEU A 369 -7.66 -14.62 11.64
N ALA A 370 -8.46 -13.73 12.24
CA ALA A 370 -9.76 -14.15 12.81
C ALA A 370 -10.66 -14.75 11.73
N LYS A 371 -10.59 -14.22 10.49
CA LYS A 371 -11.34 -14.77 9.35
C LYS A 371 -10.89 -16.17 8.96
N THR A 372 -9.60 -16.51 9.02
CA THR A 372 -9.17 -17.89 8.74
C THR A 372 -9.73 -18.86 9.77
N TYR A 373 -9.65 -18.52 11.06
CA TYR A 373 -10.23 -19.36 12.12
C TYR A 373 -11.75 -19.49 12.02
N TYR A 374 -12.44 -18.43 11.59
CA TYR A 374 -13.87 -18.51 11.28
C TYR A 374 -14.17 -19.49 10.14
N MET A 375 -13.36 -19.51 9.08
CA MET A 375 -13.57 -20.41 7.95
C MET A 375 -13.35 -21.89 8.29
N ASP A 376 -12.53 -22.18 9.30
CA ASP A 376 -12.22 -23.54 9.80
C ASP A 376 -13.34 -24.15 10.68
N LEU A 377 -14.40 -23.39 10.97
CA LEU A 377 -15.57 -23.86 11.71
C LEU A 377 -16.53 -24.66 10.81
N ASP A 378 -17.42 -25.43 11.43
CA ASP A 378 -18.43 -26.18 10.69
C ASP A 378 -19.43 -25.24 9.99
N PRO A 379 -20.02 -25.66 8.86
CA PRO A 379 -20.98 -24.86 8.09
C PRO A 379 -22.11 -24.26 8.93
N THR A 380 -22.67 -25.02 9.87
CA THR A 380 -23.81 -24.58 10.69
C THR A 380 -23.41 -23.44 11.63
N LEU A 381 -22.28 -23.56 12.32
CA LEU A 381 -21.77 -22.49 13.19
C LEU A 381 -21.32 -21.27 12.38
N LYS A 382 -20.70 -21.47 11.21
CA LYS A 382 -20.33 -20.35 10.33
C LYS A 382 -21.53 -19.53 9.91
N ASP A 383 -22.63 -20.20 9.54
CA ASP A 383 -23.87 -19.54 9.14
C ASP A 383 -24.47 -18.72 10.28
N LYS A 384 -24.57 -19.31 11.49
CA LYS A 384 -25.05 -18.61 12.70
C LYS A 384 -24.20 -17.39 13.09
N LEU A 385 -22.91 -17.41 12.77
CA LEU A 385 -21.97 -16.34 13.08
C LEU A 385 -21.84 -15.31 11.95
N LYS A 386 -22.34 -15.63 10.75
CA LYS A 386 -22.09 -14.89 9.51
C LYS A 386 -22.39 -13.41 9.63
N ASP A 387 -23.59 -13.06 10.06
CA ASP A 387 -24.01 -11.66 10.12
C ASP A 387 -23.16 -10.83 11.09
N SER A 388 -22.89 -11.38 12.29
CA SER A 388 -22.04 -10.70 13.28
C SER A 388 -20.59 -10.59 12.81
N PHE A 389 -20.06 -11.62 12.15
CA PHE A 389 -18.69 -11.63 11.67
C PHE A 389 -18.49 -10.70 10.47
N ASP A 390 -19.41 -10.73 9.50
CA ASP A 390 -19.42 -9.83 8.34
C ASP A 390 -19.62 -8.37 8.76
N TYR A 391 -20.41 -8.12 9.80
CA TYR A 391 -20.56 -6.79 10.39
C TYR A 391 -19.23 -6.28 10.97
N ILE A 392 -18.49 -7.10 11.74
CA ILE A 392 -17.16 -6.72 12.23
C ILE A 392 -16.22 -6.45 11.05
N ASN A 393 -16.22 -7.33 10.04
CA ASN A 393 -15.39 -7.17 8.85
C ASN A 393 -15.66 -5.84 8.15
N LEU A 394 -16.94 -5.48 7.99
CA LEU A 394 -17.35 -4.21 7.42
C LEU A 394 -16.85 -3.03 8.25
N GLN A 395 -17.13 -3.02 9.56
CA GLN A 395 -16.72 -1.93 10.46
C GLN A 395 -15.20 -1.73 10.50
N VAL A 396 -14.43 -2.81 10.60
CA VAL A 396 -12.96 -2.76 10.60
C VAL A 396 -12.43 -2.27 9.25
N LYS A 397 -13.00 -2.74 8.13
CA LYS A 397 -12.59 -2.34 6.78
C LYS A 397 -12.91 -0.88 6.50
N GLU A 398 -14.11 -0.42 6.85
CA GLU A 398 -14.54 0.99 6.70
C GLU A 398 -13.64 1.92 7.49
N PHE A 399 -13.39 1.59 8.78
CA PHE A 399 -12.49 2.36 9.62
C PHE A 399 -11.06 2.38 9.06
N ALA A 400 -10.49 1.22 8.72
CA ALA A 400 -9.12 1.13 8.22
C ALA A 400 -8.95 1.88 6.89
N ALA A 401 -9.95 1.84 6.01
CA ALA A 401 -9.94 2.61 4.76
C ALA A 401 -10.05 4.11 5.02
N ALA A 402 -10.97 4.52 5.90
CA ALA A 402 -11.16 5.92 6.26
C ALA A 402 -9.89 6.52 6.87
N ALA A 403 -9.26 5.82 7.82
CA ALA A 403 -8.05 6.26 8.51
C ALA A 403 -6.80 6.34 7.61
N GLN A 404 -6.80 5.71 6.44
CA GLN A 404 -5.64 5.67 5.53
C GLN A 404 -5.76 6.63 4.32
N ASN A 405 -6.94 7.15 3.99
CA ASN A 405 -7.19 7.78 2.68
C ASN A 405 -7.87 9.17 2.75
N THR A 406 -8.72 9.42 3.74
CA THR A 406 -9.54 10.65 3.82
C THR A 406 -8.69 11.88 4.18
N GLU A 407 -7.57 11.63 4.83
CA GLU A 407 -6.68 12.58 5.47
C GLU A 407 -5.77 13.26 4.47
N LEU A 408 -5.29 12.49 3.50
CA LEU A 408 -4.51 13.00 2.37
C LEU A 408 -5.33 14.05 1.62
N LYS A 409 -6.65 13.85 1.51
CA LYS A 409 -7.55 14.76 0.81
C LYS A 409 -7.83 16.04 1.60
N ALA A 410 -8.07 15.95 2.91
CA ALA A 410 -8.22 17.12 3.78
C ALA A 410 -6.92 17.93 3.89
N LEU A 411 -5.79 17.23 4.01
CA LEU A 411 -4.46 17.83 4.02
C LEU A 411 -4.14 18.56 2.71
N LEU A 412 -4.50 17.98 1.56
CA LEU A 412 -4.30 18.59 0.25
C LEU A 412 -5.03 19.94 0.17
N VAL A 413 -6.32 19.97 0.50
CA VAL A 413 -7.16 21.18 0.46
C VAL A 413 -6.59 22.28 1.37
N PHE A 414 -6.24 21.93 2.61
CA PHE A 414 -5.67 22.90 3.55
C PHE A 414 -4.27 23.38 3.13
N SER A 415 -3.44 22.49 2.58
CA SER A 415 -2.11 22.85 2.09
C SER A 415 -2.16 23.84 0.92
N GLU A 416 -3.17 23.72 0.05
CA GLU A 416 -3.41 24.68 -1.03
C GLU A 416 -3.82 26.06 -0.50
N GLU A 417 -4.73 26.13 0.48
CA GLU A 417 -5.14 27.40 1.10
C GLU A 417 -3.96 28.10 1.78
N ARG A 418 -3.13 27.35 2.51
CA ARG A 418 -1.95 27.88 3.18
C ARG A 418 -0.84 28.27 2.22
N ALA A 419 -0.67 27.54 1.12
CA ALA A 419 0.25 27.92 0.04
C ALA A 419 -0.18 29.24 -0.63
N LYS A 420 -1.48 29.45 -0.87
CA LYS A 420 -2.02 30.73 -1.38
C LYS A 420 -1.76 31.89 -0.41
N LEU A 421 -1.91 31.67 0.89
CA LEU A 421 -1.61 32.69 1.91
C LEU A 421 -0.11 33.01 1.99
N LEU A 422 0.75 31.98 1.87
CA LEU A 422 2.20 32.14 1.78
C LEU A 422 2.58 32.98 0.56
N GLU A 423 2.05 32.65 -0.62
CA GLU A 423 2.29 33.38 -1.86
C GLU A 423 1.91 34.86 -1.69
N LYS A 424 0.73 35.14 -1.15
CA LYS A 424 0.28 36.51 -0.90
C LYS A 424 1.23 37.25 0.05
N THR A 425 1.59 36.64 1.18
CA THR A 425 2.42 37.28 2.22
C THR A 425 3.84 37.57 1.71
N VAL A 426 4.44 36.62 0.98
CA VAL A 426 5.75 36.79 0.36
C VAL A 426 5.69 37.88 -0.71
N ASN A 427 4.68 37.88 -1.58
CA ASN A 427 4.51 38.91 -2.62
C ASN A 427 4.32 40.30 -2.02
N ASP A 428 3.51 40.43 -0.95
CA ASP A 428 3.31 41.71 -0.25
C ASP A 428 4.61 42.21 0.39
N LYS A 429 5.39 41.31 1.01
CA LYS A 429 6.70 41.66 1.59
C LYS A 429 7.71 42.06 0.53
N VAL A 430 7.81 41.31 -0.57
CA VAL A 430 8.69 41.63 -1.71
C VAL A 430 8.32 43.00 -2.26
N LYS A 431 7.04 43.25 -2.56
CA LYS A 431 6.56 44.54 -3.05
C LYS A 431 6.91 45.69 -2.09
N TYR A 432 6.65 45.52 -0.80
CA TYR A 432 7.00 46.51 0.21
C TYR A 432 8.50 46.80 0.22
N ARG A 433 9.35 45.76 0.22
CA ARG A 433 10.81 45.92 0.26
C ARG A 433 11.41 46.46 -1.03
N THR A 434 10.87 46.12 -2.19
CA THR A 434 11.28 46.71 -3.47
C THR A 434 10.95 48.21 -3.51
N ASN A 435 9.76 48.59 -3.02
CA ASN A 435 9.39 50.01 -2.93
C ASN A 435 10.29 50.76 -1.93
N GLN A 436 10.56 50.18 -0.77
CA GLN A 436 11.43 50.78 0.24
C GLN A 436 12.86 50.94 -0.29
N LEU A 437 13.40 49.92 -0.96
CA LEU A 437 14.70 49.98 -1.63
C LEU A 437 14.77 51.13 -2.63
N GLY A 438 13.74 51.28 -3.48
CA GLY A 438 13.64 52.38 -4.43
C GLY A 438 13.63 53.74 -3.74
N SER A 439 12.85 53.90 -2.68
CA SER A 439 12.78 55.14 -1.89
C SER A 439 14.11 55.46 -1.22
N ASP A 440 14.73 54.48 -0.55
CA ASP A 440 15.97 54.68 0.21
C ASP A 440 17.14 55.03 -0.72
N ILE A 441 17.23 54.38 -1.90
CA ILE A 441 18.21 54.72 -2.94
C ILE A 441 17.95 56.13 -3.49
N ASN A 442 16.70 56.48 -3.78
CA ASN A 442 16.35 57.79 -4.31
C ASN A 442 16.63 58.92 -3.30
N ASP A 443 16.26 58.73 -2.04
CA ASP A 443 16.53 59.70 -0.97
C ASP A 443 18.03 59.90 -0.74
N ALA A 444 18.80 58.83 -0.81
CA ALA A 444 20.27 58.90 -0.75
C ALA A 444 20.86 59.62 -1.97
N PHE A 445 20.35 59.33 -3.18
CA PHE A 445 20.78 60.00 -4.41
C PHE A 445 20.51 61.50 -4.37
N GLU A 446 19.28 61.90 -4.04
CA GLU A 446 18.88 63.30 -3.95
C GLU A 446 19.70 64.07 -2.90
N ARG A 447 19.99 63.43 -1.77
CA ARG A 447 20.78 64.05 -0.69
C ARG A 447 22.26 64.21 -1.05
N GLN A 448 22.87 63.19 -1.66
CA GLN A 448 24.34 63.14 -1.85
C GLN A 448 24.81 63.60 -3.22
N ILE A 449 23.93 63.61 -4.23
CA ILE A 449 24.27 63.90 -5.62
C ILE A 449 23.36 64.98 -6.20
N GLY A 450 22.03 64.80 -6.13
CA GLY A 450 21.05 65.72 -6.73
C GLY A 450 21.19 67.16 -6.23
N LYS A 451 20.97 67.38 -4.92
CA LYS A 451 21.09 68.72 -4.32
C LYS A 451 22.48 69.36 -4.46
N PRO A 452 23.60 68.62 -4.28
CA PRO A 452 24.93 69.17 -4.56
C PRO A 452 25.14 69.61 -6.01
N ILE A 453 24.59 68.87 -7.01
CA ILE A 453 24.66 69.28 -8.42
C ILE A 453 23.88 70.57 -8.66
N ASP A 454 22.69 70.71 -8.06
CA ASP A 454 21.89 71.93 -8.18
C ASP A 454 22.65 73.15 -7.60
N ASP A 455 23.27 73.00 -6.43
CA ASP A 455 24.09 74.06 -5.82
C ASP A 455 25.32 74.43 -6.67
N VAL A 456 25.99 73.44 -7.29
CA VAL A 456 27.07 73.71 -8.26
C VAL A 456 26.56 74.45 -9.49
N ASN A 457 25.40 74.06 -10.02
CA ASN A 457 24.79 74.70 -11.18
C ASN A 457 24.40 76.16 -10.90
N GLU A 458 23.82 76.44 -9.73
CA GLU A 458 23.54 77.82 -9.28
C GLU A 458 24.82 78.66 -9.18
N LYS A 459 25.89 78.10 -8.59
CA LYS A 459 27.18 78.78 -8.46
C LYS A 459 27.83 79.06 -9.82
N LEU A 460 27.76 78.13 -10.76
CA LEU A 460 28.26 78.30 -12.13
C LEU A 460 27.45 79.34 -12.90
N THR A 461 26.13 79.34 -12.75
CA THR A 461 25.24 80.36 -13.35
C THR A 461 25.58 81.76 -12.84
N ALA A 462 25.84 81.90 -11.53
CA ALA A 462 26.29 83.17 -10.95
C ALA A 462 27.67 83.60 -11.48
N VAL A 463 28.60 82.66 -11.69
CA VAL A 463 29.90 82.94 -12.33
C VAL A 463 29.71 83.41 -13.77
N HIS A 464 28.85 82.74 -14.54
CA HIS A 464 28.55 83.10 -15.93
C HIS A 464 27.97 84.51 -16.04
N ALA A 465 27.02 84.86 -15.16
CA ALA A 465 26.44 86.20 -15.12
C ALA A 465 27.48 87.28 -14.76
N ASP A 466 28.41 86.99 -13.85
CA ASP A 466 29.47 87.93 -13.47
C ASP A 466 30.54 88.08 -14.58
N LEU A 467 30.84 87.02 -15.35
CA LEU A 467 31.64 87.08 -16.58
C LEU A 467 30.99 88.02 -17.61
N GLY A 468 29.68 87.92 -17.81
CA GLY A 468 28.94 88.83 -18.70
C GLY A 468 29.06 90.30 -18.25
N LYS A 469 28.96 90.57 -16.95
CA LYS A 469 29.16 91.93 -16.41
C LYS A 469 30.59 92.44 -16.62
N TRP A 470 31.59 91.58 -16.45
CA TRP A 470 32.99 91.93 -16.69
C TRP A 470 33.23 92.29 -18.16
N ILE A 471 32.68 91.52 -19.11
CA ILE A 471 32.77 91.81 -20.56
C ILE A 471 32.22 93.21 -20.87
N VAL A 472 31.01 93.53 -20.39
CA VAL A 472 30.38 94.85 -20.62
C VAL A 472 31.21 95.99 -20.00
N ALA A 473 31.81 95.77 -18.84
CA ALA A 473 32.69 96.76 -18.22
C ALA A 473 33.98 96.97 -19.02
N ALA A 474 34.56 95.90 -19.56
CA ALA A 474 35.75 95.95 -20.41
C ALA A 474 35.47 96.67 -21.75
N GLU A 475 34.32 96.43 -22.38
CA GLU A 475 33.91 97.12 -23.61
C GLU A 475 33.75 98.64 -23.41
N LYS A 476 33.06 99.06 -22.33
CA LYS A 476 32.93 100.49 -21.97
C LYS A 476 34.28 101.14 -21.74
N PHE A 477 35.23 100.40 -21.18
CA PHE A 477 36.58 100.90 -20.95
C PHE A 477 37.35 101.12 -22.26
N ILE A 478 37.29 100.18 -23.21
CA ILE A 478 37.87 100.35 -24.55
C ILE A 478 37.31 101.63 -25.22
N GLN A 479 36.02 101.90 -25.05
CA GLN A 479 35.39 103.10 -25.59
C GLN A 479 35.82 104.40 -24.90
N MET A 480 36.09 104.38 -23.58
CA MET A 480 36.70 105.52 -22.88
C MET A 480 38.13 105.81 -23.36
N ILE A 481 38.92 104.77 -23.67
CA ILE A 481 40.28 104.93 -24.21
C ILE A 481 40.22 105.64 -25.57
N HIS A 482 39.32 105.23 -26.47
CA HIS A 482 39.16 105.91 -27.76
C HIS A 482 38.87 107.41 -27.60
N ASN A 483 37.93 107.79 -26.72
CA ASN A 483 37.60 109.21 -26.50
C ASN A 483 38.78 110.04 -25.93
N GLN A 484 39.61 109.46 -25.05
CA GLN A 484 40.77 110.18 -24.49
C GLN A 484 41.93 110.31 -25.48
N VAL A 485 42.08 109.35 -26.39
CA VAL A 485 43.04 109.45 -27.50
C VAL A 485 42.60 110.55 -28.47
N ASP A 486 41.30 110.70 -28.73
CA ASP A 486 40.75 111.79 -29.55
C ASP A 486 40.96 113.18 -28.91
N ASP A 487 40.84 113.32 -27.59
CA ASP A 487 41.14 114.57 -26.87
C ASP A 487 42.62 114.98 -26.98
N ILE A 488 43.55 114.02 -26.96
CA ILE A 488 45.00 114.26 -27.11
C ILE A 488 45.33 114.70 -28.55
N ILE A 489 44.64 114.16 -29.55
CA ILE A 489 44.79 114.53 -30.95
C ILE A 489 44.26 115.96 -31.21
N ASN A 490 43.16 116.35 -30.55
CA ASN A 490 42.55 117.68 -30.73
C ASN A 490 43.34 118.83 -30.05
N GLU A 491 44.08 118.55 -28.97
CA GLU A 491 44.93 119.55 -28.27
C GLU A 491 46.20 119.94 -29.08
N VAL A 492 46.51 119.19 -30.15
CA VAL A 492 47.66 119.43 -31.05
C VAL A 492 47.24 120.14 -32.36
N MET A 493 45.94 120.16 -32.71
CA MET A 493 45.52 120.40 -34.11
C MET A 493 44.49 121.54 -34.36
N SER A 494 44.05 122.34 -33.37
CA SER A 494 43.05 123.40 -33.65
C SER A 494 43.63 124.83 -33.78
N SER A 495 43.61 125.31 -35.03
CA SER A 495 43.87 126.67 -35.48
C SER A 495 42.57 127.48 -35.61
N ALA A 496 42.44 128.63 -34.93
CA ALA A 496 41.70 129.78 -35.44
C ALA A 496 41.95 131.04 -34.57
N ALA A 497 42.24 132.15 -35.26
CA ALA A 497 42.27 133.55 -34.82
C ALA A 497 43.58 134.10 -34.19
N ASN A 498 44.47 134.50 -35.12
CA ASN A 498 45.31 135.71 -35.11
C ASN A 498 46.73 135.67 -34.46
N PRO A 499 47.72 136.39 -35.04
CA PRO A 499 48.74 135.75 -35.87
C PRO A 499 50.18 135.89 -35.37
N CYS A 500 50.99 134.89 -35.71
CA CYS A 500 52.42 134.93 -36.04
C CYS A 500 53.46 135.31 -34.96
N GLY A 501 54.20 134.28 -34.53
CA GLY A 501 55.56 134.43 -33.97
C GLY A 501 56.49 133.25 -34.31
N ILE A 502 55.95 132.04 -34.43
CA ILE A 502 56.74 130.82 -34.69
C ILE A 502 57.05 130.63 -36.19
N SER A 503 56.15 131.10 -37.08
CA SER A 503 56.32 131.00 -38.54
C SER A 503 57.42 131.90 -39.12
N THR A 504 57.77 133.01 -38.45
CA THR A 504 58.78 133.98 -38.94
C THR A 504 60.22 133.56 -38.61
N ALA A 505 60.42 132.82 -37.51
CA ALA A 505 61.75 132.33 -37.11
C ALA A 505 62.14 131.01 -37.81
N ALA A 506 61.17 130.14 -38.11
CA ALA A 506 61.41 128.89 -38.84
C ALA A 506 61.50 129.08 -40.37
N GLY A 507 60.93 130.16 -40.92
CA GLY A 507 60.90 130.44 -42.37
C GLY A 507 62.28 130.74 -42.98
N LYS A 508 63.13 131.52 -42.32
CA LYS A 508 64.49 131.81 -42.82
C LYS A 508 65.48 130.64 -42.65
N LEU A 509 65.27 129.76 -41.66
CA LEU A 509 66.12 128.57 -41.45
C LEU A 509 65.79 127.44 -42.44
N LYS A 510 64.55 127.42 -42.94
CA LYS A 510 64.03 126.43 -43.89
C LYS A 510 64.45 126.72 -45.34
N GLU A 511 64.63 127.99 -45.75
CA GLU A 511 65.04 128.33 -47.13
C GLU A 511 66.48 127.91 -47.46
N ASP A 512 67.39 127.91 -46.48
CA ASP A 512 68.78 127.42 -46.69
C ASP A 512 68.92 125.90 -46.52
N ALA A 513 68.06 125.25 -45.73
CA ALA A 513 68.05 123.79 -45.56
C ALA A 513 67.34 123.04 -46.73
N VAL A 514 66.43 123.69 -47.44
CA VAL A 514 65.65 123.10 -48.56
C VAL A 514 66.47 122.92 -49.85
N LYS A 515 67.60 123.62 -50.02
CA LYS A 515 68.55 123.33 -51.11
C LYS A 515 69.33 122.01 -50.92
N LEU A 516 69.35 121.44 -49.71
CA LEU A 516 70.17 120.26 -49.38
C LEU A 516 69.36 118.95 -49.23
N TYR A 517 68.05 119.01 -48.96
CA TYR A 517 67.23 117.79 -48.77
C TYR A 517 66.58 117.26 -50.06
N THR A 518 66.55 118.06 -51.14
CA THR A 518 65.92 117.66 -52.40
C THR A 518 66.68 116.51 -53.12
N GLU A 519 67.90 116.18 -52.68
CA GLU A 519 68.62 114.95 -53.11
C GLU A 519 68.41 113.72 -52.19
N MET A 520 67.72 113.86 -51.04
CA MET A 520 67.49 112.74 -50.09
C MET A 520 66.17 111.96 -50.32
N GLN A 521 65.30 112.41 -51.23
CA GLN A 521 64.00 111.76 -51.52
C GLN A 521 64.12 110.44 -52.32
N GLU A 522 65.24 110.16 -52.99
CA GLU A 522 65.42 108.89 -53.72
C GLU A 522 65.70 107.67 -52.82
N ALA A 523 66.03 107.89 -51.53
CA ALA A 523 66.32 106.80 -50.58
C ALA A 523 65.07 106.23 -49.87
N HIS A 524 63.90 106.88 -49.98
CA HIS A 524 62.68 106.45 -49.28
C HIS A 524 61.84 105.45 -50.09
N GLY A 525 61.95 105.44 -51.42
CA GLY A 525 61.20 104.55 -52.31
C GLY A 525 61.59 103.07 -52.20
N TYR A 526 62.83 102.76 -51.80
CA TYR A 526 63.35 101.39 -51.80
C TYR A 526 62.92 100.54 -50.59
N ILE A 527 62.50 101.17 -49.48
CA ILE A 527 62.20 100.48 -48.21
C ILE A 527 60.69 100.18 -48.05
N ALA A 528 59.81 101.02 -48.60
CA ALA A 528 58.37 100.87 -48.48
C ALA A 528 57.81 99.63 -49.23
N GLU A 529 58.35 99.31 -50.41
CA GLU A 529 57.88 98.19 -51.25
C GLU A 529 58.22 96.79 -50.69
N ARG A 530 59.31 96.66 -49.92
CA ARG A 530 59.82 95.35 -49.45
C ARG A 530 59.23 94.88 -48.12
N VAL A 531 58.70 95.78 -47.30
CA VAL A 531 57.94 95.42 -46.08
C VAL A 531 56.55 94.88 -46.44
N GLN A 532 55.95 95.38 -47.52
CA GLN A 532 54.60 95.02 -47.96
C GLN A 532 54.52 93.63 -48.61
N SER A 533 55.62 93.14 -49.21
CA SER A 533 55.71 91.76 -49.73
C SER A 533 55.94 90.69 -48.64
N ALA A 534 56.48 91.06 -47.47
CA ALA A 534 56.78 90.12 -46.39
C ALA A 534 55.54 89.74 -45.54
N LEU A 535 54.52 90.63 -45.47
CA LEU A 535 53.28 90.38 -44.73
C LEU A 535 52.31 89.43 -45.46
N GLY A 536 52.32 89.40 -46.80
CA GLY A 536 51.40 88.58 -47.59
C GLY A 536 51.70 87.07 -47.61
N VAL A 537 52.94 86.66 -47.37
CA VAL A 537 53.39 85.25 -47.50
C VAL A 537 53.17 84.44 -46.21
N VAL A 538 53.14 85.10 -45.04
CA VAL A 538 52.95 84.43 -43.74
C VAL A 538 51.49 84.00 -43.52
N ASP A 539 50.52 84.79 -43.97
CA ASP A 539 49.09 84.56 -43.67
C ASP A 539 48.44 83.48 -44.57
N ALA A 540 48.89 83.35 -45.84
CA ALA A 540 48.26 82.45 -46.80
C ALA A 540 48.79 81.00 -46.78
N ALA A 541 50.10 80.78 -46.59
CA ALA A 541 50.71 79.46 -46.78
C ALA A 541 50.64 78.55 -45.54
N LEU A 542 50.90 79.08 -44.34
CA LEU A 542 50.94 78.28 -43.11
C LEU A 542 49.53 77.91 -42.61
N LYS A 543 48.58 78.85 -42.71
CA LYS A 543 47.18 78.66 -42.31
C LYS A 543 46.48 77.60 -43.16
N THR A 544 46.72 77.61 -44.48
CA THR A 544 46.09 76.68 -45.44
C THR A 544 46.60 75.25 -45.27
N ALA A 545 47.89 75.05 -45.02
CA ALA A 545 48.47 73.72 -44.82
C ALA A 545 47.97 73.04 -43.53
N VAL A 546 47.97 73.76 -42.40
CA VAL A 546 47.49 73.22 -41.11
C VAL A 546 45.98 72.92 -41.14
N MET A 547 45.19 73.78 -41.78
CA MET A 547 43.75 73.52 -41.96
C MET A 547 43.47 72.30 -42.84
N SER A 548 44.33 72.01 -43.83
CA SER A 548 44.20 70.84 -44.70
C SER A 548 44.48 69.53 -43.95
N ASP A 549 45.54 69.48 -43.14
CA ASP A 549 45.90 68.27 -42.38
C ASP A 549 44.89 67.95 -41.26
N LEU A 550 44.40 68.98 -40.57
CA LEU A 550 43.32 68.81 -39.57
C LEU A 550 42.01 68.34 -40.23
N LYS A 551 41.73 68.79 -41.46
CA LYS A 551 40.58 68.32 -42.24
C LYS A 551 40.72 66.83 -42.59
N GLN A 552 41.90 66.40 -43.04
CA GLN A 552 42.16 64.99 -43.38
C GLN A 552 42.06 64.06 -42.16
N LEU A 553 42.59 64.47 -41.01
CA LEU A 553 42.50 63.70 -39.77
C LEU A 553 41.04 63.54 -39.31
N ARG A 554 40.25 64.62 -39.34
CA ARG A 554 38.81 64.59 -39.03
C ARG A 554 38.05 63.65 -39.96
N ASP A 555 38.31 63.70 -41.27
CA ASP A 555 37.60 62.88 -42.24
C ASP A 555 37.94 61.38 -42.07
N LYS A 556 39.20 61.05 -41.70
CA LYS A 556 39.64 59.69 -41.35
C LYS A 556 38.97 59.16 -40.07
N ILE A 557 38.83 60.01 -39.04
CA ILE A 557 38.12 59.70 -37.80
C ILE A 557 36.64 59.46 -38.08
N LYS A 558 36.01 60.33 -38.87
CA LYS A 558 34.60 60.22 -39.28
C LYS A 558 34.32 58.88 -39.98
N GLN A 559 35.17 58.49 -40.92
CA GLN A 559 35.06 57.20 -41.62
C GLN A 559 35.25 56.00 -40.67
N THR A 560 36.31 56.01 -39.87
CA THR A 560 36.68 54.85 -39.02
C THR A 560 35.64 54.58 -37.93
N VAL A 561 35.15 55.64 -37.27
CA VAL A 561 34.13 55.54 -36.22
C VAL A 561 32.78 55.13 -36.81
N GLY A 562 32.38 55.72 -37.95
CA GLY A 562 31.14 55.36 -38.64
C GLY A 562 31.09 53.87 -39.06
N GLU A 563 32.18 53.34 -39.61
CA GLU A 563 32.30 51.93 -39.97
C GLU A 563 32.27 50.99 -38.76
N HIS A 564 32.85 51.39 -37.63
CA HIS A 564 32.81 50.60 -36.40
C HIS A 564 31.40 50.52 -35.79
N ILE A 565 30.69 51.65 -35.72
CA ILE A 565 29.31 51.71 -35.20
C ILE A 565 28.34 50.94 -36.10
N SER A 566 28.57 50.93 -37.42
CA SER A 566 27.79 50.11 -38.36
C SER A 566 27.88 48.61 -38.06
N ARG A 567 29.10 48.13 -37.75
CA ARG A 567 29.33 46.73 -37.37
C ARG A 567 28.69 46.40 -36.02
N LEU A 568 28.73 47.33 -35.07
CA LEU A 568 28.07 47.17 -33.78
C LEU A 568 26.54 47.04 -33.95
N GLY A 569 25.94 47.92 -34.78
CA GLY A 569 24.50 47.86 -35.09
C GLY A 569 24.09 46.53 -35.72
N LEU A 570 24.85 46.03 -36.70
CA LEU A 570 24.62 44.71 -37.29
C LEU A 570 24.71 43.57 -36.27
N SER A 571 25.72 43.61 -35.40
CA SER A 571 25.93 42.60 -34.36
C SER A 571 24.78 42.60 -33.34
N ILE A 572 24.31 43.78 -32.92
CA ILE A 572 23.18 43.93 -32.01
C ILE A 572 21.90 43.37 -32.65
N THR A 573 21.59 43.75 -33.88
CA THR A 573 20.37 43.28 -34.57
C THR A 573 20.40 41.78 -34.83
N SER A 574 21.54 41.22 -35.24
CA SER A 574 21.68 39.78 -35.50
C SER A 574 21.54 38.95 -34.22
N ASN A 575 22.25 39.32 -33.14
CA ASN A 575 22.21 38.56 -31.88
C ASN A 575 20.83 38.66 -31.19
N LEU A 576 20.16 39.81 -31.26
CA LEU A 576 18.80 39.95 -30.75
C LEU A 576 17.82 39.07 -31.53
N LYS A 577 17.96 39.02 -32.86
CA LYS A 577 17.12 38.17 -33.71
C LYS A 577 17.27 36.69 -33.35
N ASP A 578 18.50 36.19 -33.21
CA ASP A 578 18.75 34.80 -32.82
C ASP A 578 18.14 34.44 -31.44
N LEU A 579 18.22 35.37 -30.47
CA LEU A 579 17.63 35.21 -29.15
C LEU A 579 16.09 35.23 -29.19
N THR A 580 15.48 36.15 -29.94
CA THR A 580 14.03 36.21 -30.08
C THR A 580 13.47 35.03 -30.86
N ASP A 581 14.22 34.53 -31.85
CA ASP A 581 13.80 33.39 -32.67
C ASP A 581 13.78 32.09 -31.84
N THR A 582 14.74 31.91 -30.93
CA THR A 582 14.74 30.76 -29.99
C THR A 582 13.54 30.75 -29.05
N ILE A 583 12.93 31.91 -28.79
CA ILE A 583 11.80 32.06 -27.86
C ILE A 583 10.46 32.00 -28.59
N ALA A 584 10.35 32.58 -29.79
CA ALA A 584 9.05 32.87 -30.41
C ALA A 584 8.91 32.47 -31.90
N HIS A 585 9.88 31.80 -32.52
CA HIS A 585 9.83 31.52 -33.97
C HIS A 585 8.84 30.41 -34.37
N GLN A 586 8.42 30.47 -35.63
CA GLN A 586 7.28 29.75 -36.24
C GLN A 586 7.67 29.01 -37.54
N GLN A 587 8.95 29.00 -37.97
CA GLN A 587 9.37 28.27 -39.18
C GLN A 587 10.59 27.37 -38.93
N ASN A 588 10.38 26.05 -39.06
CA ASN A 588 11.37 24.96 -39.05
C ASN A 588 12.32 24.82 -37.83
N LYS A 589 12.27 25.74 -36.87
CA LYS A 589 12.84 25.62 -35.52
C LYS A 589 11.81 26.14 -34.53
N SER A 590 11.31 25.25 -33.66
CA SER A 590 10.25 25.60 -32.72
C SER A 590 10.80 26.45 -31.58
N GLY A 591 10.19 27.61 -31.33
CA GLY A 591 10.50 28.44 -30.17
C GLY A 591 9.75 27.94 -28.93
N THR A 592 10.34 28.12 -27.74
CA THR A 592 9.77 27.58 -26.49
C THR A 592 8.36 28.07 -26.18
N LEU A 593 8.02 29.33 -26.46
CA LEU A 593 6.65 29.83 -26.28
C LEU A 593 5.69 29.31 -27.35
N TYR A 594 6.19 29.05 -28.56
CA TYR A 594 5.40 28.49 -29.65
C TYR A 594 5.07 27.01 -29.39
N ASP A 595 5.99 26.25 -28.79
CA ASP A 595 5.73 24.88 -28.32
C ASP A 595 4.64 24.83 -27.25
N ILE A 596 4.68 25.74 -26.28
CA ILE A 596 3.64 25.86 -25.24
C ILE A 596 2.29 26.19 -25.89
N GLN A 597 2.27 27.12 -26.86
CA GLN A 597 1.07 27.46 -27.62
C GLN A 597 0.47 26.22 -28.31
N ASN A 598 1.30 25.45 -29.02
CA ASN A 598 0.87 24.24 -29.73
C ASN A 598 0.40 23.14 -28.79
N ALA A 599 1.08 22.92 -27.67
CA ALA A 599 0.68 21.95 -26.66
C ALA A 599 -0.70 22.28 -26.06
N LEU A 600 -0.95 23.56 -25.79
CA LEU A 600 -2.24 24.06 -25.32
C LEU A 600 -3.34 23.94 -26.39
N GLN A 601 -3.02 24.25 -27.66
CA GLN A 601 -3.93 24.02 -28.79
C GLN A 601 -4.28 22.53 -28.94
N GLY A 602 -3.30 21.64 -28.81
CA GLY A 602 -3.49 20.20 -28.84
C GLY A 602 -4.34 19.71 -27.67
N TYR A 603 -4.10 20.20 -26.46
CA TYR A 603 -4.90 19.86 -25.29
C TYR A 603 -6.36 20.30 -25.46
N ALA A 604 -6.58 21.56 -25.86
CA ALA A 604 -7.92 22.10 -26.11
C ALA A 604 -8.67 21.31 -27.19
N SER A 605 -8.00 20.94 -28.28
CA SER A 605 -8.58 20.11 -29.35
C SER A 605 -8.98 18.71 -28.89
N SER A 606 -8.29 18.16 -27.88
CA SER A 606 -8.60 16.84 -27.29
C SER A 606 -9.62 16.89 -26.14
N PHE A 607 -9.96 18.10 -25.66
CA PHE A 607 -10.72 18.31 -24.42
C PHE A 607 -12.13 17.72 -24.51
N GLU A 608 -12.78 17.87 -25.66
CA GLU A 608 -14.11 17.30 -25.92
C GLU A 608 -14.14 15.79 -25.69
N ASN A 609 -13.21 15.05 -26.31
CA ASN A 609 -13.13 13.59 -26.19
C ASN A 609 -12.82 13.17 -24.75
N LYS A 610 -11.87 13.85 -24.09
CA LYS A 610 -11.53 13.58 -22.69
C LYS A 610 -12.72 13.78 -21.76
N LEU A 611 -13.55 14.78 -22.03
CA LEU A 611 -14.75 15.04 -21.22
C LEU A 611 -15.83 13.97 -21.46
N LYS A 612 -16.01 13.50 -22.69
CA LYS A 612 -16.90 12.37 -22.99
C LYS A 612 -16.52 11.13 -22.19
N ASP A 613 -15.22 10.79 -22.17
CA ASP A 613 -14.70 9.64 -21.41
C ASP A 613 -14.90 9.81 -19.89
N ALA A 614 -14.68 11.02 -19.38
CA ALA A 614 -14.86 11.33 -17.96
C ALA A 614 -16.32 11.19 -17.52
N ILE A 615 -17.27 11.65 -18.35
CA ILE A 615 -18.71 11.54 -18.08
C ILE A 615 -19.15 10.08 -18.10
N GLU A 616 -18.70 9.30 -19.09
CA GLU A 616 -19.00 7.87 -19.19
C GLU A 616 -18.50 7.13 -17.94
N THR A 617 -17.28 7.43 -17.50
CA THR A 617 -16.70 6.88 -16.27
C THR A 617 -17.53 7.27 -15.03
N MET A 618 -17.99 8.52 -14.96
CA MET A 618 -18.77 9.02 -13.84
C MET A 618 -20.14 8.34 -13.76
N VAL A 619 -20.88 8.28 -14.87
CA VAL A 619 -22.20 7.61 -14.94
C VAL A 619 -22.03 6.12 -14.62
N THR A 620 -20.98 5.48 -15.14
CA THR A 620 -20.66 4.08 -14.86
C THR A 620 -20.46 3.84 -13.37
N SER A 621 -19.73 4.72 -12.70
CA SER A 621 -19.47 4.63 -11.26
C SER A 621 -20.76 4.79 -10.45
N MET A 622 -21.62 5.74 -10.82
CA MET A 622 -22.89 5.99 -10.11
C MET A 622 -23.87 4.83 -10.24
N VAL A 623 -23.95 4.19 -11.42
CA VAL A 623 -24.87 3.07 -11.67
C VAL A 623 -24.40 1.76 -11.04
N ASN A 624 -23.08 1.51 -11.03
CA ASN A 624 -22.50 0.25 -10.56
C ASN A 624 -22.12 0.24 -9.07
N GLU A 625 -22.24 1.37 -8.37
CA GLU A 625 -22.04 1.44 -6.92
C GLU A 625 -23.08 0.59 -6.18
N LYS A 626 -22.68 -0.61 -5.74
CA LYS A 626 -23.55 -1.53 -4.99
C LYS A 626 -23.99 -0.88 -3.67
N GLY A 627 -25.30 -0.87 -3.43
CA GLY A 627 -25.92 -0.18 -2.30
C GLY A 627 -25.97 1.35 -2.45
N GLY A 628 -25.48 1.89 -3.57
CA GLY A 628 -25.60 3.30 -3.91
C GLY A 628 -27.05 3.71 -4.19
N ALA A 629 -27.28 5.02 -4.27
CA ALA A 629 -28.64 5.54 -4.44
C ALA A 629 -29.28 5.07 -5.76
N VAL A 630 -28.53 5.12 -6.87
CA VAL A 630 -29.01 4.65 -8.19
C VAL A 630 -29.30 3.15 -8.17
N ASP A 631 -28.38 2.33 -7.65
CA ASP A 631 -28.55 0.88 -7.48
C ASP A 631 -29.81 0.55 -6.66
N THR A 632 -30.02 1.26 -5.55
CA THR A 632 -31.19 1.09 -4.67
C THR A 632 -32.50 1.42 -5.40
N TYR A 633 -32.54 2.53 -6.13
CA TYR A 633 -33.75 2.95 -6.84
C TYR A 633 -34.03 2.09 -8.08
N VAL A 634 -33.00 1.60 -8.78
CA VAL A 634 -33.15 0.59 -9.84
C VAL A 634 -33.70 -0.72 -9.26
N GLY A 635 -33.19 -1.19 -8.12
CA GLY A 635 -33.73 -2.36 -7.43
C GLY A 635 -35.19 -2.18 -7.01
N LYS A 636 -35.54 -1.02 -6.45
CA LYS A 636 -36.94 -0.69 -6.11
C LYS A 636 -37.85 -0.64 -7.33
N TYR A 637 -37.37 -0.11 -8.45
CA TYR A 637 -38.12 -0.11 -9.71
C TYR A 637 -38.42 -1.55 -10.18
N VAL A 638 -37.40 -2.41 -10.18
CA VAL A 638 -37.54 -3.81 -10.58
C VAL A 638 -38.47 -4.57 -9.65
N ILE A 639 -38.42 -4.34 -8.33
CA ILE A 639 -39.32 -4.96 -7.35
C ILE A 639 -40.76 -4.48 -7.52
N ASP A 640 -40.98 -3.17 -7.67
CA ASP A 640 -42.31 -2.57 -7.86
C ASP A 640 -43.03 -3.12 -9.09
N LYS A 641 -42.30 -3.23 -10.22
CA LYS A 641 -42.85 -3.77 -11.47
C LYS A 641 -42.75 -5.30 -11.59
N GLY A 642 -41.91 -5.94 -10.77
CA GLY A 642 -41.65 -7.38 -10.76
C GLY A 642 -42.85 -8.24 -10.34
N ASN A 643 -43.81 -7.66 -9.60
CA ASN A 643 -45.09 -8.30 -9.27
C ASN A 643 -45.98 -8.62 -10.49
N SER A 644 -45.60 -8.17 -11.70
CA SER A 644 -46.30 -8.44 -12.97
C SER A 644 -45.65 -9.52 -13.86
N SER A 645 -44.62 -10.26 -13.37
CA SER A 645 -43.84 -11.29 -14.07
C SER A 645 -42.86 -10.82 -15.17
N LEU A 646 -42.86 -9.54 -15.58
CA LEU A 646 -42.08 -9.05 -16.72
C LEU A 646 -40.63 -8.60 -16.42
N LEU A 647 -40.36 -8.07 -15.21
CA LEU A 647 -39.07 -7.44 -14.86
C LEU A 647 -38.31 -8.14 -13.72
N ASN A 648 -38.81 -9.26 -13.19
CA ASN A 648 -38.17 -9.96 -12.07
C ASN A 648 -36.72 -10.40 -12.40
N GLY A 649 -35.74 -9.98 -11.59
CA GLY A 649 -34.32 -10.29 -11.77
C GLY A 649 -33.60 -9.50 -12.87
N LYS A 650 -34.24 -8.43 -13.41
CA LYS A 650 -33.69 -7.61 -14.51
C LYS A 650 -32.96 -6.34 -14.06
N GLU A 651 -32.50 -6.27 -12.81
CA GLU A 651 -31.74 -5.10 -12.30
C GLU A 651 -30.51 -4.81 -13.16
N ASN A 652 -29.78 -5.84 -13.57
CA ASN A 652 -28.60 -5.68 -14.40
C ASN A 652 -28.93 -5.26 -15.83
N ASP A 653 -30.07 -5.69 -16.38
CA ASP A 653 -30.52 -5.27 -17.72
C ASP A 653 -30.92 -3.79 -17.72
N ILE A 654 -31.60 -3.32 -16.66
CA ILE A 654 -31.94 -1.90 -16.48
C ILE A 654 -30.67 -1.06 -16.31
N LYS A 655 -29.71 -1.52 -15.49
CA LYS A 655 -28.41 -0.84 -15.38
C LYS A 655 -27.68 -0.78 -16.72
N ALA A 656 -27.65 -1.87 -17.47
CA ALA A 656 -27.04 -1.90 -18.79
C ALA A 656 -27.73 -0.91 -19.75
N ALA A 657 -29.06 -0.83 -19.72
CA ALA A 657 -29.81 0.14 -20.52
C ALA A 657 -29.51 1.60 -20.11
N ILE A 658 -29.38 1.88 -18.80
CA ILE A 658 -28.94 3.21 -18.32
C ILE A 658 -27.52 3.53 -18.80
N LEU A 659 -26.59 2.59 -18.66
CA LEU A 659 -25.18 2.74 -19.07
C LEU A 659 -25.00 2.89 -20.57
N HIS A 660 -25.95 2.38 -21.37
CA HIS A 660 -25.93 2.55 -22.81
C HIS A 660 -26.57 3.89 -23.20
N TYR A 661 -27.82 4.13 -22.80
CA TYR A 661 -28.62 5.22 -23.36
C TYR A 661 -28.26 6.59 -22.78
N LEU A 662 -27.99 6.68 -21.47
CA LEU A 662 -27.80 7.97 -20.83
C LEU A 662 -26.45 8.63 -21.16
N PRO A 663 -25.31 7.90 -21.16
CA PRO A 663 -24.04 8.46 -21.63
C PRO A 663 -24.08 8.94 -23.08
N ASP A 664 -24.78 8.24 -23.97
CA ASP A 664 -24.89 8.64 -25.38
C ASP A 664 -25.61 9.99 -25.54
N ILE A 665 -26.70 10.21 -24.80
CA ILE A 665 -27.39 11.50 -24.77
C ILE A 665 -26.43 12.59 -24.27
N ILE A 666 -25.71 12.34 -23.17
CA ILE A 666 -24.81 13.35 -22.60
C ILE A 666 -23.63 13.64 -23.55
N LYS A 667 -23.06 12.62 -24.21
CA LYS A 667 -22.00 12.78 -25.22
C LYS A 667 -22.47 13.65 -26.38
N GLN A 668 -23.70 13.47 -26.85
CA GLN A 668 -24.28 14.34 -27.88
C GLN A 668 -24.40 15.79 -27.41
N LEU A 669 -24.80 16.03 -26.15
CA LEU A 669 -24.83 17.39 -25.58
C LEU A 669 -23.43 18.01 -25.48
N VAL A 670 -22.40 17.21 -25.18
CA VAL A 670 -21.00 17.66 -25.20
C VAL A 670 -20.59 18.06 -26.63
N GLU A 671 -20.89 17.24 -27.64
CA GLU A 671 -20.59 17.52 -29.06
C GLU A 671 -21.24 18.81 -29.54
N GLU A 672 -22.54 18.97 -29.27
CA GLU A 672 -23.27 20.17 -29.66
C GLU A 672 -22.72 21.43 -28.97
N SER A 673 -22.41 21.32 -27.68
CA SER A 673 -21.82 22.43 -26.92
C SER A 673 -20.43 22.78 -27.43
N ALA A 674 -19.59 21.79 -27.72
CA ALA A 674 -18.22 21.97 -28.22
C ALA A 674 -18.22 22.56 -29.64
N GLY A 675 -19.05 22.01 -30.53
CA GLY A 675 -19.21 22.51 -31.90
C GLY A 675 -19.70 23.96 -31.94
N LYS A 676 -20.72 24.30 -31.14
CA LYS A 676 -21.24 25.68 -31.05
C LYS A 676 -20.27 26.66 -30.39
N ALA A 677 -19.39 26.17 -29.51
CA ALA A 677 -18.38 26.97 -28.85
C ALA A 677 -17.08 27.11 -29.66
N GLY A 678 -16.97 26.43 -30.82
CA GLY A 678 -15.79 26.50 -31.67
C GLY A 678 -14.59 25.70 -31.15
N LEU A 679 -14.81 24.71 -30.28
CA LEU A 679 -13.75 23.86 -29.70
C LEU A 679 -13.20 22.77 -30.65
N SER A 680 -13.60 22.82 -31.92
CA SER A 680 -13.11 21.93 -32.98
C SER A 680 -11.60 22.09 -33.23
N SER A 681 -10.99 21.10 -33.90
CA SER A 681 -9.56 20.99 -34.24
C SER A 681 -8.95 22.15 -35.07
N THR A 682 -9.70 23.23 -35.32
CA THR A 682 -9.29 24.41 -36.09
C THR A 682 -9.34 25.72 -35.30
N ALA A 683 -9.54 25.68 -33.97
CA ALA A 683 -9.62 26.88 -33.15
C ALA A 683 -8.28 27.66 -33.18
N GLU A 684 -8.33 28.95 -33.51
CA GLU A 684 -7.18 29.84 -33.32
C GLU A 684 -6.83 29.92 -31.83
N PHE A 685 -5.53 29.86 -31.50
CA PHE A 685 -5.06 29.89 -30.11
C PHE A 685 -5.60 31.09 -29.32
N SER A 686 -5.74 32.24 -29.98
CA SER A 686 -6.31 33.48 -29.42
C SER A 686 -7.75 33.32 -28.92
N GLN A 687 -8.48 32.33 -29.43
CA GLN A 687 -9.90 32.08 -29.15
C GLN A 687 -10.12 30.90 -28.18
N ILE A 688 -9.08 30.16 -27.79
CA ILE A 688 -9.23 28.97 -26.92
C ILE A 688 -9.88 29.32 -25.58
N GLY A 689 -9.44 30.42 -24.95
CA GLY A 689 -9.99 30.85 -23.67
C GLY A 689 -11.48 31.16 -23.76
N SER A 690 -11.89 31.94 -24.78
CA SER A 690 -13.31 32.23 -25.01
C SER A 690 -14.11 30.98 -25.41
N SER A 691 -13.51 30.07 -26.17
CA SER A 691 -14.16 28.83 -26.62
C SER A 691 -14.43 27.89 -25.45
N LEU A 692 -13.46 27.69 -24.55
CA LEU A 692 -13.62 26.89 -23.34
C LEU A 692 -14.68 27.48 -22.40
N GLN A 693 -14.68 28.80 -22.24
CA GLN A 693 -15.66 29.47 -21.39
C GLN A 693 -17.08 29.40 -21.97
N ASP A 694 -17.24 29.61 -23.29
CA ASP A 694 -18.54 29.51 -23.95
C ASP A 694 -19.04 28.06 -23.98
N PHE A 695 -18.15 27.10 -24.19
CA PHE A 695 -18.45 25.67 -24.06
C PHE A 695 -19.04 25.34 -22.70
N ALA A 696 -18.34 25.68 -21.61
CA ALA A 696 -18.77 25.28 -20.29
C ALA A 696 -20.14 25.90 -19.93
N LYS A 697 -20.34 27.16 -20.30
CA LYS A 697 -21.62 27.86 -20.15
C LYS A 697 -22.75 27.20 -20.96
N ARG A 698 -22.49 26.81 -22.21
CA ARG A 698 -23.46 26.12 -23.08
C ARG A 698 -23.79 24.73 -22.57
N PHE A 699 -22.77 23.97 -22.21
CA PHE A 699 -22.91 22.60 -21.71
C PHE A 699 -23.73 22.57 -20.42
N GLY A 700 -23.40 23.43 -19.45
CA GLY A 700 -24.18 23.57 -18.22
C GLY A 700 -25.63 23.98 -18.47
N LYS A 701 -25.90 24.84 -19.47
CA LYS A 701 -27.26 25.23 -19.86
C LYS A 701 -28.01 24.08 -20.55
N GLN A 702 -27.38 23.40 -21.50
CA GLN A 702 -27.97 22.31 -22.27
C GLN A 702 -28.31 21.12 -21.37
N ILE A 703 -27.41 20.73 -20.46
CA ILE A 703 -27.70 19.67 -19.48
C ILE A 703 -28.91 20.04 -18.62
N LYS A 704 -29.01 21.30 -18.17
CA LYS A 704 -30.15 21.75 -17.38
C LYS A 704 -31.47 21.77 -18.17
N SER A 705 -31.45 22.15 -19.44
CA SER A 705 -32.67 22.21 -20.26
C SER A 705 -33.11 20.86 -20.82
N GLU A 706 -32.16 20.02 -21.22
CA GLU A 706 -32.40 18.75 -21.93
C GLU A 706 -32.47 17.53 -21.00
N LEU A 707 -32.03 17.63 -19.74
CA LEU A 707 -32.06 16.49 -18.81
C LEU A 707 -32.83 16.77 -17.51
N SER A 708 -32.93 18.03 -17.07
CA SER A 708 -33.60 18.36 -15.79
C SER A 708 -35.09 18.70 -15.90
N GLY A 709 -35.67 18.65 -17.12
CA GLY A 709 -37.10 18.87 -17.32
C GLY A 709 -37.92 17.62 -17.01
N LYS A 710 -38.98 17.75 -16.21
CA LYS A 710 -39.81 16.61 -15.76
C LYS A 710 -40.32 15.74 -16.93
N THR A 711 -40.83 16.37 -17.99
CA THR A 711 -41.29 15.67 -19.21
C THR A 711 -40.17 14.91 -19.92
N LYS A 712 -38.94 15.46 -19.91
CA LYS A 712 -37.81 14.85 -20.60
C LYS A 712 -37.23 13.66 -19.82
N LEU A 713 -37.25 13.77 -18.49
CA LEU A 713 -36.92 12.66 -17.60
C LEU A 713 -37.92 11.50 -17.76
N GLU A 714 -39.21 11.81 -17.89
CA GLU A 714 -40.25 10.83 -18.21
C GLU A 714 -39.97 10.12 -19.54
N GLU A 715 -39.64 10.86 -20.61
CA GLU A 715 -39.24 10.28 -21.91
C GLU A 715 -38.01 9.37 -21.81
N ILE A 716 -36.96 9.79 -21.09
CA ILE A 716 -35.73 9.00 -20.94
C ILE A 716 -36.02 7.72 -20.14
N ALA A 717 -36.82 7.81 -19.07
CA ALA A 717 -37.22 6.66 -18.27
C ALA A 717 -38.06 5.67 -19.09
N GLU A 718 -38.94 6.15 -19.97
CA GLU A 718 -39.74 5.30 -20.86
C GLU A 718 -38.86 4.59 -21.90
N GLN A 719 -37.89 5.29 -22.50
CA GLN A 719 -36.95 4.69 -23.46
C GLN A 719 -36.10 3.60 -22.81
N ILE A 720 -35.53 3.86 -21.64
CA ILE A 720 -34.71 2.89 -20.89
C ILE A 720 -35.55 1.68 -20.47
N ALA A 721 -36.79 1.90 -20.01
CA ALA A 721 -37.70 0.81 -19.68
C ALA A 721 -38.07 -0.03 -20.94
N GLY A 722 -38.33 0.65 -22.06
CA GLY A 722 -38.67 0.02 -23.34
C GLY A 722 -37.55 -0.84 -23.94
N MET A 723 -36.28 -0.53 -23.63
CA MET A 723 -35.13 -1.37 -24.00
C MET A 723 -35.10 -2.73 -23.29
N VAL A 724 -35.80 -2.87 -22.15
CA VAL A 724 -35.75 -4.07 -21.31
C VAL A 724 -37.08 -4.85 -21.30
N ALA A 725 -38.22 -4.16 -21.42
CA ALA A 725 -39.54 -4.78 -21.52
C ALA A 725 -40.51 -3.99 -22.43
N THR A 726 -41.18 -4.68 -23.34
CA THR A 726 -42.22 -4.11 -24.22
C THR A 726 -43.60 -4.24 -23.58
N SER A 727 -44.26 -3.10 -23.35
CA SER A 727 -45.66 -2.89 -22.93
C SER A 727 -45.96 -2.86 -21.42
N GLY A 728 -46.46 -1.69 -20.97
CA GLY A 728 -46.98 -1.46 -19.62
C GLY A 728 -46.79 -0.02 -19.14
N SER A 729 -47.60 0.91 -19.65
CA SER A 729 -47.70 2.27 -19.07
C SER A 729 -48.18 2.17 -17.62
N THR A 730 -47.41 2.73 -16.69
CA THR A 730 -47.87 3.39 -15.44
C THR A 730 -46.67 3.74 -14.57
N LYS A 731 -46.43 5.05 -14.36
CA LYS A 731 -45.53 5.68 -13.38
C LYS A 731 -44.23 4.94 -13.06
N ASN A 732 -43.14 5.49 -13.58
CA ASN A 732 -41.79 4.98 -13.42
C ASN A 732 -41.04 5.72 -12.30
N ASP A 733 -41.73 6.02 -11.20
CA ASP A 733 -41.28 6.98 -10.17
C ASP A 733 -39.90 6.60 -9.60
N TYR A 734 -39.59 5.31 -9.45
CA TYR A 734 -38.28 4.85 -8.98
C TYR A 734 -37.16 4.93 -10.03
N LEU A 735 -37.40 4.56 -11.30
CA LEU A 735 -36.38 4.74 -12.35
C LEU A 735 -36.15 6.23 -12.63
N GLN A 736 -37.21 7.04 -12.60
CA GLN A 736 -37.12 8.49 -12.68
C GLN A 736 -36.25 9.04 -11.54
N THR A 737 -36.46 8.59 -10.30
CA THR A 737 -35.62 9.00 -9.18
C THR A 737 -34.15 8.58 -9.38
N ALA A 738 -33.90 7.37 -9.90
CA ALA A 738 -32.55 6.91 -10.23
C ALA A 738 -31.88 7.80 -11.29
N LEU A 739 -32.62 8.16 -12.34
CA LEU A 739 -32.15 9.04 -13.41
C LEU A 739 -31.97 10.49 -12.92
N GLU A 740 -32.85 11.00 -12.05
CA GLU A 740 -32.71 12.31 -11.43
C GLU A 740 -31.41 12.41 -10.65
N ILE A 741 -31.03 11.36 -9.91
CA ILE A 741 -29.76 11.31 -9.17
C ILE A 741 -28.57 11.40 -10.13
N ILE A 742 -28.58 10.61 -11.22
CA ILE A 742 -27.50 10.64 -12.22
C ILE A 742 -27.41 12.01 -12.89
N ILE A 743 -28.54 12.52 -13.37
CA ILE A 743 -28.62 13.81 -14.05
C ILE A 743 -28.23 14.95 -13.11
N PHE A 744 -28.60 14.90 -11.84
CA PHE A 744 -28.18 15.87 -10.84
C PHE A 744 -26.66 15.83 -10.62
N GLY A 745 -26.07 14.63 -10.54
CA GLY A 745 -24.62 14.44 -10.46
C GLY A 745 -23.91 15.04 -11.67
N VAL A 746 -24.37 14.71 -12.87
CA VAL A 746 -23.83 15.22 -14.15
C VAL A 746 -23.98 16.75 -14.25
N SER A 747 -25.15 17.28 -13.87
CA SER A 747 -25.41 18.74 -13.84
C SER A 747 -24.51 19.47 -12.87
N THR A 748 -24.27 18.88 -11.70
CA THR A 748 -23.38 19.45 -10.68
C THR A 748 -21.93 19.44 -11.16
N ALA A 749 -21.49 18.33 -11.77
CA ALA A 749 -20.16 18.24 -12.37
C ALA A 749 -19.97 19.24 -13.51
N ALA A 750 -20.95 19.38 -14.41
CA ALA A 750 -20.92 20.36 -15.50
C ALA A 750 -20.85 21.81 -14.97
N LYS A 751 -21.56 22.12 -13.88
CA LYS A 751 -21.49 23.42 -13.21
C LYS A 751 -20.10 23.64 -12.59
N GLY A 752 -19.56 22.65 -11.88
CA GLY A 752 -18.22 22.71 -11.30
C GLY A 752 -17.15 22.92 -12.36
N LEU A 753 -17.23 22.20 -13.48
CA LEU A 753 -16.34 22.36 -14.62
C LEU A 753 -16.36 23.79 -15.19
N SER A 754 -17.55 24.41 -15.23
CA SER A 754 -17.69 25.79 -15.71
C SER A 754 -17.01 26.80 -14.80
N GLU A 755 -17.14 26.64 -13.49
CA GLU A 755 -16.47 27.48 -12.51
C GLU A 755 -14.95 27.28 -12.56
N GLU A 756 -14.50 26.03 -12.69
CA GLU A 756 -13.07 25.69 -12.71
C GLU A 756 -12.38 26.17 -13.99
N ILE A 757 -13.01 26.03 -15.16
CA ILE A 757 -12.49 26.59 -16.42
C ILE A 757 -12.39 28.12 -16.30
N LYS A 758 -13.40 28.78 -15.71
CA LYS A 758 -13.36 30.22 -15.49
C LYS A 758 -12.20 30.62 -14.57
N ASN A 759 -12.06 29.95 -13.43
CA ASN A 759 -10.98 30.20 -12.47
C ASN A 759 -9.60 29.97 -13.11
N PHE A 760 -9.46 28.89 -13.87
CA PHE A 760 -8.24 28.58 -14.61
C PHE A 760 -7.89 29.68 -15.60
N LEU A 761 -8.85 30.18 -16.39
CA LEU A 761 -8.61 31.25 -17.36
C LEU A 761 -8.24 32.58 -16.68
N GLU A 762 -8.89 32.92 -15.57
CA GLU A 762 -8.59 34.13 -14.79
C GLU A 762 -7.21 34.05 -14.12
N ALA A 763 -6.86 32.90 -13.54
CA ALA A 763 -5.58 32.70 -12.84
C ALA A 763 -4.40 32.55 -13.80
N SER A 764 -4.56 31.76 -14.86
CA SER A 764 -3.47 31.46 -15.82
C SER A 764 -3.08 32.65 -16.67
N LYS A 765 -4.00 33.61 -16.86
CA LYS A 765 -3.83 34.73 -17.81
C LYS A 765 -3.36 34.24 -19.18
N ILE A 766 -3.83 33.06 -19.60
CA ILE A 766 -3.36 32.36 -20.81
C ILE A 766 -3.51 33.21 -22.09
N SER A 767 -4.45 34.15 -22.11
CA SER A 767 -4.63 35.15 -23.18
C SER A 767 -3.41 36.06 -23.35
N ASN A 768 -2.61 36.26 -22.29
CA ASN A 768 -1.37 37.01 -22.35
C ASN A 768 -0.27 36.25 -23.10
N LEU A 769 -0.37 34.92 -23.29
CA LEU A 769 0.67 34.14 -23.96
C LEU A 769 0.80 34.53 -25.44
N ALA A 770 -0.33 34.73 -26.13
CA ALA A 770 -0.32 35.21 -27.52
C ALA A 770 0.31 36.61 -27.62
N GLN A 771 -0.02 37.51 -26.68
CA GLN A 771 0.58 38.85 -26.60
C GLN A 771 2.07 38.81 -26.25
N ALA A 772 2.50 37.86 -25.41
CA ALA A 772 3.90 37.68 -25.04
C ALA A 772 4.72 37.18 -26.23
N ILE A 773 4.22 36.18 -26.97
CA ILE A 773 4.83 35.69 -28.22
C ILE A 773 5.00 36.85 -29.21
N GLU A 774 3.95 37.63 -29.44
CA GLU A 774 4.00 38.78 -30.35
C GLU A 774 4.93 39.90 -29.84
N SER A 775 4.96 40.14 -28.52
CA SER A 775 5.85 41.13 -27.92
C SER A 775 7.32 40.75 -28.04
N VAL A 776 7.65 39.45 -27.94
CA VAL A 776 9.01 38.94 -28.15
C VAL A 776 9.39 39.00 -29.63
N LYS A 777 8.48 38.62 -30.55
CA LYS A 777 8.70 38.72 -32.01
C LYS A 777 9.00 40.16 -32.42
N THR A 778 8.22 41.12 -31.91
CA THR A 778 8.35 42.56 -32.25
C THR A 778 9.43 43.29 -31.46
N LEU A 779 10.15 42.63 -30.55
CA LEU A 779 11.13 43.27 -29.67
C LEU A 779 12.29 43.89 -30.46
N GLY A 780 12.77 43.18 -31.49
CA GLY A 780 13.84 43.68 -32.38
C GLY A 780 13.43 44.97 -33.10
N GLU A 781 12.22 44.99 -33.68
CA GLU A 781 11.67 46.16 -34.38
C GLU A 781 11.36 47.32 -33.41
N LYS A 782 10.85 47.02 -32.21
CA LYS A 782 10.61 48.03 -31.17
C LYS A 782 11.90 48.68 -30.68
N LEU A 783 12.98 47.91 -30.54
CA LEU A 783 14.29 48.47 -30.19
C LEU A 783 14.83 49.35 -31.33
N GLU A 784 14.74 48.89 -32.57
CA GLU A 784 15.09 49.69 -33.75
C GLU A 784 14.31 51.02 -33.77
N ASN A 785 12.99 50.97 -33.53
CA ASN A 785 12.12 52.15 -33.48
C ASN A 785 12.38 53.08 -32.29
N ALA A 786 12.67 52.53 -31.10
CA ALA A 786 12.96 53.32 -29.90
C ALA A 786 14.29 54.09 -30.03
N VAL A 787 15.31 53.44 -30.60
CA VAL A 787 16.61 54.06 -30.86
C VAL A 787 16.50 55.11 -32.00
N THR A 788 15.62 54.90 -32.98
CA THR A 788 15.42 55.84 -34.11
C THR A 788 14.49 57.02 -33.82
N ARG A 789 13.68 57.00 -32.76
CA ARG A 789 12.90 58.19 -32.32
C ARG A 789 13.77 59.37 -31.86
N ALA A 790 15.08 59.17 -31.70
CA ALA A 790 15.97 60.19 -31.16
C ALA A 790 16.42 61.27 -32.17
N VAL A 791 16.55 61.05 -33.51
CA VAL A 791 17.04 62.10 -34.46
C VAL A 791 16.65 61.85 -35.95
N VAL A 792 16.31 62.94 -36.67
CA VAL A 792 16.20 63.25 -38.14
C VAL A 792 15.75 62.15 -39.15
N PRO A 793 14.76 62.42 -40.02
CA PRO A 793 14.23 61.46 -40.98
C PRO A 793 15.23 61.15 -42.08
N SER A 794 15.89 59.99 -41.98
CA SER A 794 16.58 59.36 -43.11
C SER A 794 15.98 57.97 -43.34
N THR A 795 15.69 57.67 -44.60
CA THR A 795 15.15 56.38 -45.05
C THR A 795 16.33 55.43 -45.33
N GLY A 796 16.61 54.51 -44.41
CA GLY A 796 17.69 53.52 -44.54
C GLY A 796 17.64 52.48 -43.41
N ALA A 797 18.38 51.37 -43.51
CA ALA A 797 18.41 50.32 -42.50
C ALA A 797 18.98 50.82 -41.15
N PHE A 798 18.60 50.23 -40.00
CA PHE A 798 19.06 50.61 -38.65
C PHE A 798 20.56 50.96 -38.55
N LYS A 799 21.41 50.09 -39.10
CA LYS A 799 22.87 50.24 -39.12
C LYS A 799 23.34 51.52 -39.83
N GLU A 800 22.67 51.91 -40.91
CA GLU A 800 23.05 53.07 -41.73
C GLU A 800 22.61 54.37 -41.04
N ARG A 801 21.50 54.33 -40.32
CA ARG A 801 21.00 55.45 -39.51
C ARG A 801 21.92 55.73 -38.31
N LEU A 802 22.34 54.69 -37.58
CA LEU A 802 23.32 54.80 -36.48
C LEU A 802 24.67 55.33 -36.95
N LYS A 803 25.15 54.85 -38.11
CA LYS A 803 26.35 55.37 -38.77
C LYS A 803 26.23 56.85 -39.06
N ALA A 804 25.14 57.25 -39.72
CA ALA A 804 24.89 58.64 -40.10
C ALA A 804 24.80 59.57 -38.89
N GLN A 805 24.27 59.11 -37.75
CA GLN A 805 24.22 59.89 -36.51
C GLN A 805 25.61 60.12 -35.92
N ALA A 806 26.46 59.08 -35.85
CA ALA A 806 27.82 59.21 -35.37
C ALA A 806 28.65 60.14 -36.27
N GLU A 807 28.52 59.97 -37.59
CA GLU A 807 29.15 60.84 -38.59
C GLU A 807 28.61 62.28 -38.54
N GLY A 808 27.32 62.44 -38.23
CA GLY A 808 26.64 63.72 -38.05
C GLY A 808 27.13 64.47 -36.82
N LEU A 809 27.24 63.82 -35.66
CA LEU A 809 27.77 64.40 -34.41
C LEU A 809 29.21 64.88 -34.58
N ILE A 810 30.07 64.07 -35.22
CA ILE A 810 31.45 64.47 -35.54
C ILE A 810 31.45 65.67 -36.52
N GLY A 811 30.49 65.71 -37.45
CA GLY A 811 30.31 66.82 -38.38
C GLY A 811 29.80 68.12 -37.74
N THR A 812 28.93 68.05 -36.73
CA THR A 812 28.44 69.24 -35.99
C THR A 812 29.48 69.79 -35.04
N GLU A 813 30.24 68.94 -34.36
CA GLU A 813 31.26 69.37 -33.40
C GLU A 813 32.51 69.94 -34.09
N TYR A 814 32.86 69.44 -35.30
CA TYR A 814 34.12 69.74 -35.99
C TYR A 814 33.97 70.25 -37.45
N GLY A 815 32.74 70.56 -37.91
CA GLY A 815 32.42 71.21 -39.19
C GLY A 815 32.19 70.27 -40.40
N ASN A 816 31.26 70.65 -41.31
CA ASN A 816 30.77 69.86 -42.45
C ASN A 816 31.29 70.32 -43.84
N GLY A 817 32.61 70.35 -44.06
CA GLY A 817 33.17 70.72 -45.37
C GLY A 817 33.41 69.51 -46.28
N SER A 818 32.56 69.27 -47.28
CA SER A 818 32.73 68.20 -48.29
C SER A 818 33.89 68.47 -49.24
N GLY A 819 34.76 67.49 -49.47
CA GLY A 819 35.76 67.52 -50.54
C GLY A 819 36.27 66.11 -50.83
N ASP A 820 36.19 65.71 -52.10
CA ASP A 820 36.53 64.36 -52.57
C ASP A 820 37.99 63.99 -52.35
N PHE A 821 38.22 62.76 -51.84
CA PHE A 821 39.53 62.15 -51.68
C PHE A 821 39.82 61.25 -52.89
N LYS A 822 40.83 61.58 -53.70
CA LYS A 822 41.39 60.65 -54.70
C LYS A 822 42.81 60.25 -54.29
N ASN A 823 43.02 58.93 -54.23
CA ASN A 823 44.22 58.24 -53.77
C ASN A 823 45.54 58.74 -54.37
N GLY A 824 46.59 58.76 -53.54
CA GLY A 824 47.97 58.83 -54.00
C GLY A 824 48.95 58.94 -52.83
N ASN A 825 49.72 57.89 -52.62
CA ASN A 825 50.78 57.69 -51.62
C ASN A 825 51.57 58.93 -51.18
N GLY A 826 51.82 59.02 -49.87
CA GLY A 826 52.96 59.72 -49.29
C GLY A 826 52.60 60.91 -48.42
N PHE A 827 53.15 60.93 -47.19
CA PHE A 827 53.61 62.18 -46.61
C PHE A 827 54.45 62.89 -47.69
N THR A 828 53.99 64.03 -48.21
CA THR A 828 54.69 64.81 -49.24
C THR A 828 54.61 66.31 -48.87
N PRO A 829 55.27 67.23 -49.60
CA PRO A 829 56.56 67.86 -49.31
C PRO A 829 56.38 69.37 -49.00
N THR A 830 55.26 69.72 -48.35
CA THR A 830 54.81 71.11 -48.19
C THR A 830 55.51 71.88 -47.06
N TYR A 831 56.03 71.19 -46.05
CA TYR A 831 56.76 71.82 -44.94
C TYR A 831 58.17 72.28 -45.34
N ASP A 832 58.91 71.46 -46.10
CA ASP A 832 60.29 71.78 -46.50
C ASP A 832 60.37 72.83 -47.62
N THR A 833 59.37 72.88 -48.50
CA THR A 833 59.29 73.90 -49.57
C THR A 833 59.02 75.31 -48.98
N ALA A 834 58.22 75.40 -47.91
CA ALA A 834 57.95 76.65 -47.20
C ALA A 834 59.18 77.19 -46.44
N LYS A 835 60.08 76.29 -45.99
CA LYS A 835 61.31 76.66 -45.26
C LYS A 835 62.39 77.27 -46.18
N LEU A 836 62.45 76.85 -47.44
CA LEU A 836 63.42 77.32 -48.44
C LEU A 836 63.08 78.69 -49.05
N GLN A 837 61.81 79.07 -49.12
CA GLN A 837 61.39 80.38 -49.66
C GLN A 837 61.49 81.53 -48.63
N VAL A 838 61.64 81.23 -47.34
CA VAL A 838 61.75 82.22 -46.25
C VAL A 838 63.19 82.71 -46.04
N THR A 839 64.21 81.95 -46.47
CA THR A 839 65.62 82.19 -46.13
C THR A 839 66.41 83.03 -47.16
N GLN A 840 66.01 83.07 -48.44
CA GLN A 840 66.77 83.81 -49.47
C GLN A 840 66.76 85.35 -49.40
N PRO A 841 65.71 86.06 -48.93
CA PRO A 841 65.73 87.53 -48.89
C PRO A 841 66.60 88.12 -47.76
N LEU A 842 66.95 87.33 -46.75
CA LEU A 842 67.72 87.77 -45.57
C LEU A 842 69.24 87.71 -45.80
N ASP A 843 69.75 86.79 -46.61
CA ASP A 843 71.18 86.65 -46.91
C ASP A 843 71.74 87.72 -47.87
N LEU A 844 70.86 88.43 -48.62
CA LEU A 844 71.27 89.49 -49.56
C LEU A 844 71.43 90.88 -48.92
N ILE A 845 71.02 91.05 -47.65
CA ILE A 845 71.18 92.31 -46.90
C ILE A 845 72.51 92.36 -46.14
N GLN A 846 73.15 91.20 -45.93
CA GLN A 846 74.33 91.10 -45.06
C GLN A 846 75.68 91.32 -45.78
N ASN A 847 75.73 91.36 -47.12
CA ASN A 847 77.00 91.30 -47.88
C ASN A 847 77.09 92.20 -49.14
N ASN A 848 76.94 93.54 -49.05
CA ASN A 848 77.64 94.44 -50.00
C ASN A 848 77.77 95.91 -49.54
N GLY A 849 79.02 96.36 -49.37
CA GLY A 849 79.40 97.66 -48.81
C GLY A 849 79.84 98.71 -49.85
N SER A 850 78.89 99.34 -50.54
CA SER A 850 79.20 100.36 -51.57
C SER A 850 78.53 101.74 -51.38
N GLY A 851 77.67 101.93 -50.37
CA GLY A 851 77.06 103.24 -50.07
C GLY A 851 77.96 104.23 -49.30
N LEU A 852 78.78 103.71 -48.38
CA LEU A 852 79.65 104.53 -47.50
C LEU A 852 80.91 105.10 -48.18
N LYS A 853 81.19 104.74 -49.45
CA LYS A 853 82.45 105.06 -50.13
C LYS A 853 82.42 106.28 -51.06
N LYS A 854 81.27 106.97 -51.20
CA LYS A 854 81.14 108.17 -52.07
C LYS A 854 81.01 109.51 -51.33
N ILE A 855 80.85 109.52 -50.00
CA ILE A 855 80.78 110.76 -49.20
C ILE A 855 82.17 111.23 -48.73
N LYS A 856 83.19 110.36 -48.81
CA LYS A 856 84.57 110.65 -48.38
C LYS A 856 85.43 111.46 -49.38
N THR A 857 84.85 112.10 -50.39
CA THR A 857 85.63 112.64 -51.54
C THR A 857 85.31 114.09 -51.96
N VAL A 858 84.70 114.93 -51.10
CA VAL A 858 84.45 116.36 -51.43
C VAL A 858 84.81 117.31 -50.26
N MET A 859 85.91 117.03 -49.56
CA MET A 859 86.64 118.00 -48.72
C MET A 859 88.15 117.91 -48.98
N ALA A 860 88.54 118.02 -50.25
CA ALA A 860 89.93 118.26 -50.62
C ALA A 860 89.98 119.43 -51.60
N ASP A 861 90.70 120.46 -51.20
CA ASP A 861 91.00 121.64 -51.99
C ASP A 861 92.03 121.32 -53.09
N GLU A 862 92.04 122.13 -54.15
CA GLU A 862 93.26 122.85 -54.57
C GLU A 862 92.92 123.81 -55.73
N LYS A 863 92.91 125.10 -55.37
CA LYS A 863 93.20 126.30 -56.20
C LYS A 863 92.15 126.79 -57.21
N GLY A 864 91.34 127.77 -56.75
CA GLY A 864 90.87 128.90 -57.59
C GLY A 864 89.62 129.68 -57.10
N SER A 865 89.79 130.69 -56.22
CA SER A 865 88.89 131.84 -55.88
C SER A 865 87.41 131.60 -55.47
N GLY A 866 86.84 132.09 -54.36
CA GLY A 866 87.30 132.91 -53.23
C GLY A 866 86.10 133.39 -52.37
N MET A 867 86.24 133.36 -51.04
CA MET A 867 85.77 134.36 -50.04
C MET A 867 86.11 133.80 -48.64
N LYS A 868 86.93 134.51 -47.86
CA LYS A 868 87.37 134.09 -46.52
C LYS A 868 86.42 134.69 -45.48
N ILE A 869 85.83 133.84 -44.63
CA ILE A 869 85.05 134.26 -43.46
C ILE A 869 86.04 134.48 -42.30
N GLU A 870 86.09 135.71 -41.77
CA GLU A 870 87.00 136.13 -40.69
C GLU A 870 86.31 136.14 -39.31
N SER A 871 87.08 136.30 -38.23
CA SER A 871 86.65 136.04 -36.84
C SER A 871 85.51 136.94 -36.33
N SER A 872 85.30 138.10 -36.93
CA SER A 872 84.16 138.98 -36.63
C SER A 872 82.82 138.38 -37.08
N THR A 873 82.80 137.52 -38.11
CA THR A 873 81.59 136.82 -38.58
C THR A 873 81.18 135.68 -37.64
N LEU A 874 82.14 135.07 -36.95
CA LEU A 874 81.89 133.97 -35.99
C LEU A 874 81.40 134.45 -34.62
N GLN A 875 81.74 135.68 -34.19
CA GLN A 875 81.27 136.22 -32.91
C GLN A 875 79.82 136.73 -32.96
N GLU A 876 79.36 137.21 -34.11
CA GLU A 876 77.96 137.66 -34.30
C GLU A 876 77.00 136.45 -34.46
N LEU A 877 77.47 135.35 -35.07
CA LEU A 877 76.75 134.07 -35.16
C LEU A 877 76.61 133.34 -33.81
N HIS A 878 77.59 133.44 -32.91
CA HIS A 878 77.53 132.82 -31.58
C HIS A 878 76.49 133.48 -30.65
N SER A 879 76.30 134.80 -30.76
CA SER A 879 75.33 135.56 -29.93
C SER A 879 73.87 135.27 -30.32
N ILE A 880 73.59 135.09 -31.63
CA ILE A 880 72.24 134.86 -32.17
C ILE A 880 71.75 133.42 -31.95
N VAL A 881 72.64 132.42 -32.05
CA VAL A 881 72.31 131.01 -31.81
C VAL A 881 72.02 130.75 -30.34
N THR A 882 72.73 131.40 -29.41
CA THR A 882 72.57 131.17 -27.97
C THR A 882 71.23 131.68 -27.43
N GLN A 883 70.77 132.88 -27.83
CA GLN A 883 69.48 133.42 -27.39
C GLN A 883 68.26 132.70 -27.99
N SER A 884 68.38 132.19 -29.21
CA SER A 884 67.29 131.47 -29.89
C SER A 884 67.09 130.05 -29.33
N LEU A 885 68.16 129.39 -28.89
CA LEU A 885 68.12 128.08 -28.24
C LEU A 885 67.46 128.17 -26.84
N GLU A 886 67.70 129.26 -26.11
CA GLU A 886 67.19 129.46 -24.75
C GLU A 886 65.66 129.71 -24.70
N GLN A 887 65.09 130.34 -25.74
CA GLN A 887 63.63 130.50 -25.86
C GLN A 887 62.90 129.22 -26.29
N LEU A 888 63.52 128.37 -27.12
CA LEU A 888 62.97 127.07 -27.53
C LEU A 888 62.89 126.10 -26.33
N CYS A 889 63.94 126.06 -25.50
CA CYS A 889 63.97 125.24 -24.29
C CYS A 889 62.85 125.63 -23.29
N LYS A 890 62.61 126.92 -23.06
CA LYS A 890 61.52 127.40 -22.16
C LYS A 890 60.11 127.01 -22.63
N ARG A 891 59.90 126.82 -23.94
CA ARG A 891 58.59 126.43 -24.50
C ARG A 891 58.35 124.92 -24.41
N ILE A 892 59.40 124.11 -24.58
CA ILE A 892 59.36 122.64 -24.44
C ILE A 892 59.15 122.24 -22.96
N GLU A 893 59.76 122.96 -22.01
CA GLU A 893 59.52 122.73 -20.57
C GLU A 893 58.07 122.99 -20.15
N LYS A 894 57.34 123.87 -20.86
CA LYS A 894 55.93 124.20 -20.59
C LYS A 894 54.97 123.09 -21.07
N LEU A 895 55.28 122.41 -22.18
CA LEU A 895 54.51 121.27 -22.71
C LEU A 895 54.76 119.96 -21.93
N ALA A 896 55.93 119.83 -21.29
CA ALA A 896 56.30 118.66 -20.48
C ALA A 896 55.76 118.68 -19.03
N GLY A 897 55.11 119.78 -18.59
CA GLY A 897 54.33 119.85 -17.35
C GLY A 897 55.11 120.12 -16.06
N LYS A 898 55.89 121.23 -16.00
CA LYS A 898 56.68 121.64 -14.81
C LYS A 898 56.10 122.83 -14.01
N ASP A 899 54.97 123.41 -14.41
CA ASP A 899 54.30 124.52 -13.70
C ASP A 899 52.96 124.09 -13.08
N SER A 900 52.63 124.57 -11.89
CA SER A 900 51.53 124.11 -11.02
C SER A 900 50.11 124.46 -11.47
N GLY A 901 49.90 124.83 -12.75
CA GLY A 901 48.62 125.34 -13.26
C GLY A 901 48.06 124.68 -14.52
N TYR A 902 48.75 123.72 -15.16
CA TYR A 902 48.30 123.06 -16.40
C TYR A 902 48.63 121.56 -16.43
N SER A 903 47.69 120.71 -16.88
CA SER A 903 47.86 119.24 -16.92
C SER A 903 48.63 118.79 -18.17
N GLY A 904 49.95 118.60 -18.05
CA GLY A 904 50.79 118.09 -19.14
C GLY A 904 50.57 116.61 -19.47
N VAL A 905 51.19 116.15 -20.57
CA VAL A 905 51.06 114.79 -21.13
C VAL A 905 51.43 113.69 -20.11
N LYS A 906 52.37 113.96 -19.19
CA LYS A 906 52.80 113.03 -18.14
C LYS A 906 51.69 112.73 -17.12
N GLN A 907 50.92 113.73 -16.69
CA GLN A 907 49.81 113.55 -15.74
C GLN A 907 48.60 112.85 -16.38
N LYS A 908 48.35 113.02 -17.68
CA LYS A 908 47.28 112.33 -18.42
C LYS A 908 47.59 110.82 -18.60
N LEU A 909 48.84 110.46 -18.91
CA LEU A 909 49.28 109.05 -18.98
C LEU A 909 49.27 108.34 -17.61
N GLN A 910 49.61 109.04 -16.51
CA GLN A 910 49.53 108.47 -15.15
C GLN A 910 48.08 108.20 -14.69
N ARG A 911 47.09 109.00 -15.10
CA ARG A 911 45.67 108.70 -14.84
C ARG A 911 45.17 107.44 -15.56
N LEU A 912 45.57 107.24 -16.82
CA LEU A 912 45.28 106.02 -17.59
C LEU A 912 45.88 104.78 -16.92
N SER A 913 47.14 104.84 -16.47
CA SER A 913 47.80 103.72 -15.79
C SER A 913 47.15 103.33 -14.46
N ASN A 914 46.63 104.28 -13.68
CA ASN A 914 46.01 103.99 -12.39
C ASN A 914 44.59 103.38 -12.55
N ILE A 915 43.82 103.79 -13.56
CA ILE A 915 42.49 103.22 -13.83
C ILE A 915 42.58 101.75 -14.31
N ILE A 916 43.63 101.39 -15.06
CA ILE A 916 43.89 100.01 -15.49
C ILE A 916 44.12 99.07 -14.30
N LYS A 917 44.85 99.52 -13.27
CA LYS A 917 45.13 98.73 -12.06
C LYS A 917 43.88 98.53 -11.18
N ASP A 918 43.04 99.56 -11.03
CA ASP A 918 41.91 99.50 -10.09
C ASP A 918 40.63 98.85 -10.66
N LYS A 919 40.37 98.91 -11.99
CA LYS A 919 39.08 98.43 -12.56
C LYS A 919 39.10 97.09 -13.29
N LEU A 920 40.25 96.61 -13.76
CA LEU A 920 40.33 95.37 -14.56
C LEU A 920 41.00 94.20 -13.83
N TYR A 921 41.89 94.48 -12.85
CA TYR A 921 42.76 93.48 -12.21
C TYR A 921 42.78 93.52 -10.65
N GLY A 922 41.71 94.01 -10.00
CA GLY A 922 41.59 94.06 -8.52
C GLY A 922 41.04 92.77 -7.88
N GLU A 923 40.94 92.70 -6.54
CA GLU A 923 40.37 91.56 -5.78
C GLU A 923 38.83 91.58 -5.65
N GLU A 924 38.15 92.51 -6.33
CA GLU A 924 36.68 92.61 -6.27
C GLU A 924 35.97 91.40 -6.90
N LYS A 925 34.77 91.08 -6.41
CA LYS A 925 33.95 89.90 -6.80
C LYS A 925 33.75 89.72 -8.32
N HIS A 926 33.83 90.81 -9.09
CA HIS A 926 33.58 90.85 -10.53
C HIS A 926 34.85 90.98 -11.38
N SER A 927 36.04 90.94 -10.77
CA SER A 927 37.30 90.92 -11.51
C SER A 927 37.59 89.54 -12.10
N LEU A 928 38.46 89.48 -13.12
CA LEU A 928 38.84 88.23 -13.76
C LEU A 928 39.53 87.26 -12.77
N THR A 929 40.37 87.78 -11.87
CA THR A 929 41.06 87.02 -10.81
C THR A 929 40.08 86.48 -9.76
N GLY A 930 39.08 87.29 -9.36
CA GLY A 930 38.02 86.88 -8.44
C GLY A 930 37.12 85.80 -9.04
N ILE A 931 36.80 85.91 -10.33
CA ILE A 931 36.05 84.92 -11.11
C ILE A 931 36.83 83.61 -11.22
N GLN A 932 38.11 83.65 -11.58
CA GLN A 932 38.98 82.46 -11.67
C GLN A 932 39.09 81.73 -10.33
N THR A 933 39.25 82.46 -9.23
CA THR A 933 39.34 81.88 -7.88
C THR A 933 38.04 81.16 -7.47
N ARG A 934 36.87 81.73 -7.81
CA ARG A 934 35.57 81.09 -7.56
C ARG A 934 35.36 79.85 -8.42
N LEU A 935 35.76 79.89 -9.70
CA LEU A 935 35.75 78.72 -10.59
C LEU A 935 36.59 77.57 -10.02
N ASN A 936 37.82 77.86 -9.59
CA ASN A 936 38.69 76.85 -8.97
C ASN A 936 38.09 76.30 -7.67
N LYS A 937 37.40 77.13 -6.85
CA LYS A 937 36.69 76.65 -5.66
C LYS A 937 35.49 75.74 -5.99
N ILE A 938 34.79 75.95 -7.11
CA ILE A 938 33.70 75.08 -7.57
C ILE A 938 34.24 73.76 -8.13
N LEU A 939 35.38 73.81 -8.84
CA LEU A 939 35.98 72.64 -9.47
C LEU A 939 36.71 71.73 -8.47
N THR A 940 37.58 72.31 -7.63
CA THR A 940 38.55 71.57 -6.79
C THR A 940 38.71 72.17 -5.38
N GLY A 941 37.72 72.91 -4.88
CA GLY A 941 37.77 73.48 -3.54
C GLY A 941 37.61 72.43 -2.43
N SER A 942 37.94 72.80 -1.19
CA SER A 942 37.86 71.92 -0.02
C SER A 942 36.45 71.81 0.61
N GLY A 943 35.40 72.10 -0.15
CA GLY A 943 34.01 72.12 0.35
C GLY A 943 33.18 70.89 -0.07
N ASP A 944 32.04 70.70 0.57
CA ASP A 944 31.19 69.50 0.39
C ASP A 944 30.46 69.47 -0.97
N ASN A 945 30.31 70.62 -1.63
CA ASN A 945 29.62 70.77 -2.92
C ASN A 945 30.58 71.27 -4.01
N THR A 946 31.63 70.52 -4.28
CA THR A 946 32.50 70.73 -5.44
C THR A 946 32.32 69.61 -6.46
N LEU A 947 32.65 69.88 -7.72
CA LEU A 947 32.58 68.86 -8.77
C LEU A 947 33.43 67.63 -8.43
N GLN A 948 34.59 67.82 -7.81
CA GLN A 948 35.44 66.73 -7.34
C GLN A 948 34.78 65.87 -6.24
N THR A 949 34.21 66.51 -5.21
CA THR A 949 33.52 65.79 -4.11
C THR A 949 32.28 65.06 -4.61
N ILE A 950 31.52 65.65 -5.54
CA ILE A 950 30.33 65.03 -6.14
C ILE A 950 30.69 63.77 -6.92
N VAL A 951 31.77 63.80 -7.72
CA VAL A 951 32.24 62.62 -8.45
C VAL A 951 32.66 61.51 -7.48
N GLN A 952 33.31 61.86 -6.37
CA GLN A 952 33.68 60.89 -5.34
C GLN A 952 32.44 60.30 -4.65
N ASN A 953 31.47 61.12 -4.25
CA ASN A 953 30.22 60.69 -3.66
C ASN A 953 29.40 59.82 -4.62
N ALA A 954 29.41 60.13 -5.92
CA ALA A 954 28.76 59.30 -6.95
C ALA A 954 29.41 57.92 -7.07
N GLY A 955 30.75 57.86 -6.98
CA GLY A 955 31.48 56.59 -6.89
C GLY A 955 31.10 55.78 -5.64
N GLU A 956 31.09 56.40 -4.47
CA GLU A 956 30.69 55.72 -3.22
C GLU A 956 29.22 55.28 -3.21
N PHE A 957 28.33 56.10 -3.77
CA PHE A 957 26.92 55.78 -3.93
C PHE A 957 26.73 54.51 -4.76
N TYR A 958 27.41 54.42 -5.91
CA TYR A 958 27.37 53.24 -6.77
C TYR A 958 27.98 52.01 -6.10
N ASP A 959 29.17 52.17 -5.51
CA ASP A 959 29.94 51.02 -5.03
C ASP A 959 29.51 50.47 -3.68
N LYS A 960 28.97 51.31 -2.79
CA LYS A 960 28.63 50.93 -1.42
C LYS A 960 27.13 51.02 -1.15
N ILE A 961 26.50 52.16 -1.43
CA ILE A 961 25.11 52.41 -0.99
C ILE A 961 24.15 51.47 -1.71
N ILE A 962 24.18 51.42 -3.05
CA ILE A 962 23.30 50.53 -3.83
C ILE A 962 23.48 49.06 -3.40
N LYS A 963 24.72 48.60 -3.23
CA LYS A 963 25.02 47.22 -2.83
C LYS A 963 24.54 46.90 -1.41
N THR A 964 24.72 47.82 -0.46
CA THR A 964 24.31 47.64 0.94
C THR A 964 22.79 47.57 1.05
N GLU A 965 22.07 48.45 0.35
CA GLU A 965 20.61 48.46 0.37
C GLU A 965 20.00 47.24 -0.32
N ALA A 966 20.58 46.81 -1.45
CA ALA A 966 20.19 45.56 -2.10
C ALA A 966 20.41 44.34 -1.20
N ALA A 967 21.58 44.24 -0.55
CA ALA A 967 21.89 43.13 0.37
C ALA A 967 20.94 43.09 1.57
N ARG A 968 20.60 44.26 2.14
CA ARG A 968 19.63 44.40 3.22
C ARG A 968 18.24 43.91 2.79
N ALA A 969 17.78 44.35 1.60
CA ALA A 969 16.50 43.91 1.04
C ALA A 969 16.46 42.39 0.82
N ILE A 970 17.50 41.80 0.23
CA ILE A 970 17.61 40.35 0.01
C ILE A 970 17.55 39.58 1.33
N LYS A 971 18.34 40.00 2.34
CA LYS A 971 18.38 39.33 3.64
C LYS A 971 17.02 39.33 4.33
N GLU A 972 16.32 40.47 4.33
CA GLU A 972 14.99 40.58 4.95
C GLU A 972 13.93 39.76 4.21
N ILE A 973 14.00 39.68 2.88
CA ILE A 973 13.11 38.80 2.08
C ILE A 973 13.39 37.33 2.41
N GLN A 974 14.67 36.91 2.44
CA GLN A 974 15.05 35.54 2.80
C GLN A 974 14.59 35.14 4.19
N GLN A 975 14.73 36.03 5.17
CA GLN A 975 14.24 35.81 6.53
C GLN A 975 12.71 35.65 6.54
N CYS A 976 11.98 36.57 5.89
CA CYS A 976 10.52 36.49 5.80
C CYS A 976 10.03 35.19 5.14
N VAL A 977 10.68 34.74 4.06
CA VAL A 977 10.35 33.47 3.41
C VAL A 977 10.57 32.31 4.37
N SER A 978 11.71 32.29 5.07
CA SER A 978 12.03 31.21 6.02
C SER A 978 11.03 31.15 7.18
N ASP A 979 10.71 32.29 7.77
CA ASP A 979 9.78 32.40 8.91
C ASP A 979 8.36 32.01 8.49
N GLU A 980 7.89 32.48 7.33
CA GLU A 980 6.52 32.20 6.89
C GLU A 980 6.36 30.76 6.38
N VAL A 981 7.39 30.18 5.75
CA VAL A 981 7.41 28.74 5.41
C VAL A 981 7.35 27.89 6.68
N ALA A 982 8.13 28.23 7.72
CA ALA A 982 8.11 27.51 8.99
C ALA A 982 6.74 27.60 9.66
N LYS A 983 6.14 28.79 9.69
CA LYS A 983 4.79 29.02 10.24
C LYS A 983 3.71 28.26 9.47
N VAL A 984 3.71 28.34 8.14
CA VAL A 984 2.76 27.61 7.28
C VAL A 984 2.91 26.11 7.46
N THR A 985 4.14 25.60 7.52
CA THR A 985 4.40 24.18 7.79
C THR A 985 3.85 23.77 9.16
N GLY A 986 4.06 24.58 10.20
CA GLY A 986 3.51 24.34 11.53
C GLY A 986 1.98 24.38 11.58
N ASP A 987 1.35 25.32 10.88
CA ASP A 987 -0.11 25.42 10.76
C ASP A 987 -0.69 24.20 10.05
N ILE A 988 -0.08 23.75 8.93
CA ILE A 988 -0.47 22.52 8.23
C ILE A 988 -0.37 21.30 9.14
N GLN A 989 0.74 21.15 9.86
CA GLN A 989 0.93 20.04 10.80
C GLN A 989 -0.09 20.06 11.93
N LYS A 990 -0.40 21.24 12.48
CA LYS A 990 -1.37 21.40 13.57
C LYS A 990 -2.79 21.07 13.11
N GLU A 991 -3.21 21.57 11.95
CA GLU A 991 -4.53 21.30 11.40
C GLU A 991 -4.67 19.83 11.04
N ALA A 992 -3.70 19.26 10.32
CA ALA A 992 -3.66 17.84 9.94
C ALA A 992 -3.84 16.93 11.16
N LYS A 993 -3.09 17.21 12.23
CA LYS A 993 -3.21 16.51 13.51
C LYS A 993 -4.62 16.64 14.09
N THR A 994 -5.15 17.87 14.15
CA THR A 994 -6.44 18.16 14.81
C THR A 994 -7.60 17.50 14.07
N ASP A 995 -7.66 17.67 12.76
CA ASP A 995 -8.70 17.11 11.90
C ASP A 995 -8.64 15.58 11.84
N TYR A 996 -7.43 15.03 11.69
CA TYR A 996 -7.21 13.59 11.76
C TYR A 996 -7.74 13.03 13.06
N HIS A 997 -7.24 13.55 14.17
CA HIS A 997 -7.59 13.05 15.49
C HIS A 997 -9.09 13.19 15.74
N PHE A 998 -9.70 14.34 15.45
CA PHE A 998 -11.13 14.56 15.67
C PHE A 998 -11.99 13.56 14.89
N ARG A 999 -11.73 13.37 13.60
CA ARG A 999 -12.53 12.48 12.73
C ARG A 999 -12.27 11.02 13.04
N ILE A 1000 -11.00 10.61 13.04
CA ILE A 1000 -10.61 9.20 13.17
C ILE A 1000 -10.82 8.69 14.59
N ASN A 1001 -10.59 9.51 15.63
CA ASN A 1001 -10.91 9.09 16.99
C ASN A 1001 -12.41 8.83 17.16
N LYS A 1002 -13.27 9.69 16.60
CA LYS A 1002 -14.72 9.48 16.65
C LYS A 1002 -15.14 8.19 15.92
N MET A 1003 -14.67 8.01 14.68
CA MET A 1003 -14.95 6.80 13.90
C MET A 1003 -14.42 5.54 14.60
N PHE A 1004 -13.24 5.64 15.22
CA PHE A 1004 -12.65 4.54 16.00
C PHE A 1004 -13.53 4.18 17.20
N THR A 1005 -13.96 5.15 18.02
CA THR A 1005 -14.82 4.89 19.19
C THR A 1005 -16.17 4.27 18.79
N ASP A 1006 -16.76 4.75 17.69
CA ASP A 1006 -18.01 4.19 17.15
C ASP A 1006 -17.80 2.73 16.67
N MET A 1007 -16.73 2.49 15.92
CA MET A 1007 -16.33 1.14 15.47
C MET A 1007 -16.04 0.21 16.66
N GLU A 1008 -15.25 0.66 17.64
CA GLU A 1008 -14.89 -0.10 18.84
C GLU A 1008 -16.13 -0.59 19.59
N THR A 1009 -17.10 0.31 19.82
CA THR A 1009 -18.36 -0.02 20.50
C THR A 1009 -19.15 -1.07 19.73
N ARG A 1010 -19.28 -0.89 18.41
CA ARG A 1010 -20.03 -1.81 17.53
C ARG A 1010 -19.38 -3.18 17.43
N VAL A 1011 -18.05 -3.21 17.26
CA VAL A 1011 -17.27 -4.45 17.21
C VAL A 1011 -17.32 -5.16 18.57
N HIS A 1012 -17.29 -4.43 19.68
CA HIS A 1012 -17.42 -5.03 21.01
C HIS A 1012 -18.76 -5.77 21.19
N PHE A 1013 -19.86 -5.17 20.76
CA PHE A 1013 -21.18 -5.80 20.81
C PHE A 1013 -21.27 -7.04 19.90
N ALA A 1014 -20.72 -6.95 18.69
CA ALA A 1014 -20.70 -8.07 17.74
C ALA A 1014 -19.83 -9.24 18.24
N ILE A 1015 -18.65 -8.97 18.83
CA ILE A 1015 -17.79 -10.01 19.42
C ILE A 1015 -18.49 -10.68 20.61
N THR A 1016 -19.19 -9.90 21.44
CA THR A 1016 -19.98 -10.44 22.56
C THR A 1016 -21.08 -11.38 22.04
N SER A 1017 -21.75 -10.98 20.96
CA SER A 1017 -22.75 -11.82 20.28
C SER A 1017 -22.14 -13.10 19.72
N ILE A 1018 -20.99 -13.03 19.05
CA ILE A 1018 -20.25 -14.21 18.56
C ILE A 1018 -19.89 -15.16 19.71
N LYS A 1019 -19.32 -14.63 20.81
CA LYS A 1019 -18.93 -15.44 21.99
C LYS A 1019 -20.13 -16.18 22.57
N ARG A 1020 -21.29 -15.51 22.66
CA ARG A 1020 -22.56 -16.10 23.10
C ARG A 1020 -23.04 -17.17 22.13
N THR A 1021 -23.10 -16.90 20.83
CA THR A 1021 -23.54 -17.86 19.81
C THR A 1021 -22.68 -19.12 19.80
N ILE A 1022 -21.34 -18.99 19.90
CA ILE A 1022 -20.45 -20.15 20.00
C ILE A 1022 -20.75 -20.97 21.27
N HIS A 1023 -21.01 -20.29 22.40
CA HIS A 1023 -21.36 -20.98 23.63
C HIS A 1023 -22.69 -21.75 23.49
N GLU A 1024 -23.74 -21.11 22.99
CA GLU A 1024 -25.05 -21.73 22.78
C GLU A 1024 -24.97 -22.90 21.80
N ASP A 1025 -24.29 -22.73 20.67
CA ASP A 1025 -24.12 -23.77 19.64
C ASP A 1025 -23.32 -24.97 20.15
N SER A 1026 -22.25 -24.74 20.92
CA SER A 1026 -21.45 -25.82 21.53
C SER A 1026 -22.23 -26.65 22.56
N HIS A 1027 -23.36 -26.16 23.08
CA HIS A 1027 -24.20 -26.86 24.07
C HIS A 1027 -25.56 -27.29 23.50
N GLY A 1028 -25.81 -27.09 22.21
CA GLY A 1028 -27.05 -27.46 21.52
C GLY A 1028 -26.85 -28.54 20.46
N GLY A 1029 -27.93 -29.20 20.05
CA GLY A 1029 -27.92 -30.19 18.98
C GLY A 1029 -26.92 -31.32 19.14
N VAL A 1030 -26.31 -31.75 18.03
CA VAL A 1030 -25.36 -32.88 18.03
C VAL A 1030 -24.15 -32.60 18.90
N LYS A 1031 -23.63 -31.36 18.89
CA LYS A 1031 -22.45 -30.98 19.68
C LYS A 1031 -22.71 -31.11 21.18
N GLY A 1032 -23.86 -30.62 21.65
CA GLY A 1032 -24.25 -30.75 23.05
C GLY A 1032 -24.41 -32.22 23.47
N LEU A 1033 -25.06 -33.04 22.63
CA LEU A 1033 -25.21 -34.48 22.87
C LEU A 1033 -23.85 -35.17 23.05
N LEU A 1034 -22.92 -34.97 22.10
CA LEU A 1034 -21.59 -35.59 22.15
C LEU A 1034 -20.77 -35.10 23.34
N LYS A 1035 -20.89 -33.82 23.73
CA LYS A 1035 -20.29 -33.32 24.98
C LYS A 1035 -20.90 -33.99 26.21
N THR A 1036 -22.22 -34.12 26.30
CA THR A 1036 -22.88 -34.84 27.41
C THR A 1036 -22.39 -36.28 27.49
N MET A 1037 -22.30 -36.97 26.34
CA MET A 1037 -21.75 -38.33 26.28
C MET A 1037 -20.30 -38.38 26.76
N LYS A 1038 -19.43 -37.49 26.29
CA LYS A 1038 -18.01 -37.39 26.71
C LYS A 1038 -17.87 -37.24 28.24
N HIS A 1039 -18.67 -36.36 28.86
CA HIS A 1039 -18.53 -36.03 30.28
C HIS A 1039 -18.99 -37.17 31.21
N HIS A 1040 -19.86 -38.06 30.73
CA HIS A 1040 -20.49 -39.09 31.57
C HIS A 1040 -20.12 -40.53 31.22
N ILE A 1041 -19.29 -40.76 30.19
CA ILE A 1041 -18.96 -42.13 29.71
C ILE A 1041 -17.96 -42.88 30.60
N ASP A 1042 -17.07 -42.18 31.31
CA ASP A 1042 -15.98 -42.81 32.08
C ASP A 1042 -16.45 -43.81 33.15
N PRO A 1043 -17.50 -43.54 33.94
CA PRO A 1043 -18.03 -44.51 34.91
C PRO A 1043 -18.37 -45.88 34.33
N LEU A 1044 -18.74 -45.96 33.04
CA LEU A 1044 -19.06 -47.21 32.35
C LEU A 1044 -17.84 -48.11 32.12
N LYS A 1045 -16.61 -47.57 32.18
CA LYS A 1045 -15.36 -48.33 32.01
C LYS A 1045 -14.99 -49.15 33.25
N GLU A 1046 -15.48 -48.73 34.40
CA GLU A 1046 -15.09 -49.28 35.70
C GLU A 1046 -15.91 -50.53 36.05
N ILE A 1047 -15.45 -51.69 35.60
CA ILE A 1047 -15.86 -52.99 36.13
C ILE A 1047 -14.88 -53.34 37.26
N THR A 1048 -15.36 -53.74 38.43
CA THR A 1048 -14.50 -54.00 39.59
C THR A 1048 -13.69 -55.28 39.36
N PRO A 1049 -12.35 -55.21 39.23
CA PRO A 1049 -11.53 -56.40 39.00
C PRO A 1049 -11.65 -57.34 40.21
N GLY A 1050 -12.01 -58.60 39.98
CA GLY A 1050 -12.21 -59.60 41.04
C GLY A 1050 -13.59 -59.59 41.71
N ALA A 1051 -14.52 -58.72 41.30
CA ALA A 1051 -15.91 -58.81 41.73
C ALA A 1051 -16.65 -59.96 41.03
N THR A 1052 -17.66 -60.52 41.71
CA THR A 1052 -18.49 -61.59 41.15
C THR A 1052 -19.30 -61.09 39.96
N HIS A 1053 -19.64 -62.00 39.05
CA HIS A 1053 -20.44 -61.70 37.87
C HIS A 1053 -21.76 -60.95 38.20
N PRO A 1054 -22.56 -61.34 39.22
CA PRO A 1054 -23.75 -60.59 39.63
C PRO A 1054 -23.45 -59.18 40.18
N ALA A 1055 -22.31 -58.98 40.85
CA ALA A 1055 -21.93 -57.66 41.36
C ALA A 1055 -21.53 -56.71 40.21
N ASN A 1056 -20.82 -57.23 39.21
CA ASN A 1056 -20.48 -56.49 37.99
C ASN A 1056 -21.74 -56.18 37.16
N PHE A 1057 -22.68 -57.12 37.05
CA PHE A 1057 -23.97 -56.89 36.39
C PHE A 1057 -24.80 -55.80 37.09
N GLN A 1058 -24.88 -55.86 38.42
CA GLN A 1058 -25.55 -54.85 39.24
C GLN A 1058 -24.95 -53.45 39.03
N SER A 1059 -23.62 -53.37 39.08
CA SER A 1059 -22.86 -52.13 38.90
C SER A 1059 -23.07 -51.54 37.50
N LEU A 1060 -22.90 -52.36 36.45
CA LEU A 1060 -23.08 -51.93 35.06
C LEU A 1060 -24.53 -51.48 34.80
N SER A 1061 -25.53 -52.18 35.34
CA SER A 1061 -26.94 -51.80 35.22
C SER A 1061 -27.21 -50.42 35.84
N ALA A 1062 -26.69 -50.18 37.05
CA ALA A 1062 -26.85 -48.90 37.75
C ALA A 1062 -26.11 -47.76 37.04
N LYS A 1063 -24.89 -48.01 36.56
CA LYS A 1063 -24.08 -47.02 35.82
C LYS A 1063 -24.68 -46.70 34.45
N SER A 1064 -25.24 -47.70 33.75
CA SER A 1064 -25.95 -47.51 32.49
C SER A 1064 -27.21 -46.67 32.67
N LEU A 1065 -27.96 -46.89 33.76
CA LEU A 1065 -29.11 -46.05 34.12
C LEU A 1065 -28.69 -44.59 34.37
N ALA A 1066 -27.62 -44.38 35.14
CA ALA A 1066 -27.10 -43.04 35.41
C ALA A 1066 -26.65 -42.34 34.12
N TYR A 1067 -25.94 -43.04 33.23
CA TYR A 1067 -25.49 -42.52 31.95
C TYR A 1067 -26.66 -42.13 31.03
N LEU A 1068 -27.63 -43.02 30.85
CA LEU A 1068 -28.82 -42.77 30.03
C LEU A 1068 -29.69 -41.65 30.60
N LYS A 1069 -29.71 -41.49 31.93
CA LYS A 1069 -30.38 -40.35 32.59
C LYS A 1069 -29.77 -39.02 32.17
N HIS A 1070 -28.44 -38.89 32.14
CA HIS A 1070 -27.78 -37.67 31.68
C HIS A 1070 -28.11 -37.33 30.23
N ILE A 1071 -28.13 -38.35 29.35
CA ILE A 1071 -28.52 -38.17 27.95
C ILE A 1071 -30.00 -37.76 27.85
N HIS A 1072 -30.90 -38.42 28.57
CA HIS A 1072 -32.31 -38.06 28.59
C HIS A 1072 -32.54 -36.63 29.10
N THR A 1073 -31.85 -36.21 30.17
CA THR A 1073 -31.91 -34.84 30.68
C THR A 1073 -31.49 -33.83 29.63
N TYR A 1074 -30.40 -34.11 28.91
CA TYR A 1074 -29.94 -33.26 27.80
C TYR A 1074 -30.98 -33.18 26.68
N VAL A 1075 -31.43 -34.32 26.14
CA VAL A 1075 -32.38 -34.37 25.03
C VAL A 1075 -33.70 -33.69 25.40
N SER A 1076 -34.19 -33.89 26.64
CA SER A 1076 -35.40 -33.25 27.14
C SER A 1076 -35.29 -31.73 27.25
N ALA A 1077 -34.10 -31.21 27.56
CA ALA A 1077 -33.85 -29.77 27.65
C ALA A 1077 -33.59 -29.12 26.29
N ASP A 1078 -32.99 -29.84 25.35
CA ASP A 1078 -32.59 -29.32 24.05
C ASP A 1078 -33.71 -29.40 23.01
N LEU A 1079 -34.52 -30.47 23.04
CA LEU A 1079 -35.62 -30.71 22.11
C LEU A 1079 -36.62 -29.54 22.00
N PRO A 1080 -37.10 -28.91 23.09
CA PRO A 1080 -38.05 -27.78 22.99
C PRO A 1080 -37.48 -26.55 22.27
N LYS A 1081 -36.15 -26.41 22.20
CA LYS A 1081 -35.49 -25.31 21.49
C LYS A 1081 -35.57 -25.46 19.96
N HIS A 1082 -35.62 -26.70 19.49
CA HIS A 1082 -35.65 -27.04 18.06
C HIS A 1082 -37.07 -27.38 17.57
N LEU A 1083 -37.90 -27.96 18.43
CA LEU A 1083 -39.27 -28.37 18.13
C LEU A 1083 -40.23 -27.90 19.25
N PRO A 1084 -40.46 -26.57 19.36
CA PRO A 1084 -41.39 -26.02 20.35
C PRO A 1084 -42.82 -26.54 20.10
N ASN A 1085 -43.55 -26.84 21.18
CA ASN A 1085 -44.94 -27.35 21.15
C ASN A 1085 -45.14 -28.73 20.50
N SER A 1086 -44.10 -29.59 20.46
CA SER A 1086 -44.21 -30.96 19.96
C SER A 1086 -44.72 -31.96 21.03
N GLN A 1087 -45.21 -33.12 20.58
CA GLN A 1087 -45.59 -34.25 21.45
C GLN A 1087 -44.40 -35.06 21.98
N TYR A 1088 -43.20 -34.81 21.46
CA TYR A 1088 -42.00 -35.59 21.75
C TYR A 1088 -41.52 -35.53 23.22
N PRO A 1089 -41.66 -34.41 23.98
CA PRO A 1089 -41.25 -34.39 25.38
C PRO A 1089 -41.99 -35.39 26.29
N SER A 1090 -43.30 -35.60 26.06
CA SER A 1090 -44.06 -36.59 26.84
C SER A 1090 -43.65 -38.03 26.48
N GLN A 1091 -43.40 -38.29 25.19
CA GLN A 1091 -42.92 -39.60 24.71
C GLN A 1091 -41.53 -39.93 25.25
N LEU A 1092 -40.61 -38.96 25.29
CA LEU A 1092 -39.28 -39.14 25.91
C LEU A 1092 -39.38 -39.48 27.39
N SER A 1093 -40.30 -38.84 28.13
CA SER A 1093 -40.56 -39.15 29.54
C SER A 1093 -41.03 -40.60 29.72
N THR A 1094 -41.92 -41.09 28.84
CA THR A 1094 -42.36 -42.50 28.83
C THR A 1094 -41.20 -43.46 28.58
N ILE A 1095 -40.34 -43.17 27.59
CA ILE A 1095 -39.13 -43.96 27.31
C ILE A 1095 -38.20 -43.98 28.53
N HIS A 1096 -37.98 -42.83 29.17
CA HIS A 1096 -37.16 -42.73 30.37
C HIS A 1096 -37.71 -43.53 31.55
N SER A 1097 -39.03 -43.50 31.75
CA SER A 1097 -39.71 -44.30 32.76
C SER A 1097 -39.50 -45.80 32.51
N ALA A 1098 -39.72 -46.26 31.27
CA ALA A 1098 -39.53 -47.67 30.91
C ALA A 1098 -38.06 -48.13 31.07
N LEU A 1099 -37.08 -47.30 30.65
CA LEU A 1099 -35.66 -47.55 30.87
C LEU A 1099 -35.29 -47.62 32.34
N THR A 1100 -35.85 -46.71 33.15
CA THR A 1100 -35.59 -46.67 34.60
C THR A 1100 -36.14 -47.92 35.28
N THR A 1101 -37.35 -48.35 34.94
CA THR A 1101 -37.95 -49.58 35.44
C THR A 1101 -37.08 -50.80 35.10
N LEU A 1102 -36.71 -50.95 33.82
CA LEU A 1102 -35.90 -52.07 33.36
C LEU A 1102 -34.53 -52.14 34.05
N LEU A 1103 -33.74 -51.06 33.99
CA LEU A 1103 -32.36 -51.06 34.50
C LEU A 1103 -32.29 -51.09 36.03
N SER A 1104 -33.27 -50.49 36.72
CA SER A 1104 -33.37 -50.62 38.19
C SER A 1104 -33.69 -52.06 38.59
N HIS A 1105 -34.57 -52.73 37.83
CA HIS A 1105 -34.91 -54.13 38.07
C HIS A 1105 -33.72 -55.06 37.81
N LEU A 1106 -33.02 -54.89 36.67
CA LEU A 1106 -31.79 -55.63 36.38
C LEU A 1106 -30.72 -55.42 37.46
N SER A 1107 -30.54 -54.17 37.93
CA SER A 1107 -29.62 -53.87 39.02
C SER A 1107 -30.03 -54.56 40.33
N ALA A 1108 -31.32 -54.57 40.67
CA ALA A 1108 -31.83 -55.20 41.89
C ALA A 1108 -31.76 -56.73 41.86
N LYS A 1109 -32.04 -57.35 40.70
CA LYS A 1109 -32.06 -58.81 40.53
C LYS A 1109 -30.69 -59.41 40.28
N LYS A 1110 -29.77 -58.63 39.70
CA LYS A 1110 -28.39 -59.03 39.35
C LYS A 1110 -28.28 -60.08 38.23
N HIS A 1111 -29.39 -60.42 37.57
CA HIS A 1111 -29.51 -61.34 36.43
C HIS A 1111 -30.82 -61.04 35.67
N PHE A 1112 -31.05 -61.69 34.53
CA PHE A 1112 -32.31 -61.60 33.78
C PHE A 1112 -33.37 -62.55 34.35
N ASP A 1113 -34.48 -62.02 34.86
CA ASP A 1113 -35.60 -62.83 35.36
C ASP A 1113 -36.82 -62.85 34.40
N HIS A 1114 -37.82 -63.67 34.72
CA HIS A 1114 -39.07 -63.83 33.96
C HIS A 1114 -39.86 -62.52 33.71
N LYS A 1115 -39.59 -61.43 34.41
CA LYS A 1115 -40.26 -60.14 34.18
C LYS A 1115 -39.58 -59.29 33.11
N VAL A 1116 -38.29 -59.52 32.86
CA VAL A 1116 -37.49 -58.73 31.92
C VAL A 1116 -38.06 -58.72 30.50
N PRO A 1117 -38.54 -59.85 29.92
CA PRO A 1117 -39.16 -59.83 28.59
C PRO A 1117 -40.36 -58.88 28.49
N GLY A 1118 -41.18 -58.79 29.55
CA GLY A 1118 -42.32 -57.86 29.61
C GLY A 1118 -41.87 -56.40 29.66
N MET A 1119 -40.84 -56.09 30.48
CA MET A 1119 -40.26 -54.75 30.57
C MET A 1119 -39.57 -54.32 29.26
N LEU A 1120 -38.92 -55.25 28.56
CA LEU A 1120 -38.33 -55.02 27.24
C LEU A 1120 -39.42 -54.74 26.19
N ALA A 1121 -40.54 -55.47 26.22
CA ALA A 1121 -41.67 -55.21 25.32
C ALA A 1121 -42.30 -53.82 25.56
N GLU A 1122 -42.44 -53.40 26.82
CA GLU A 1122 -42.92 -52.06 27.18
C GLU A 1122 -41.96 -50.95 26.72
N LEU A 1123 -40.66 -51.13 26.94
CA LEU A 1123 -39.63 -50.22 26.44
C LEU A 1123 -39.62 -50.14 24.91
N LYS A 1124 -39.67 -51.29 24.23
CA LYS A 1124 -39.75 -51.37 22.76
C LYS A 1124 -40.96 -50.62 22.22
N THR A 1125 -42.13 -50.83 22.82
CA THR A 1125 -43.36 -50.13 22.45
C THR A 1125 -43.22 -48.62 22.66
N SER A 1126 -42.63 -48.20 23.78
CA SER A 1126 -42.38 -46.78 24.08
C SER A 1126 -41.44 -46.12 23.07
N VAL A 1127 -40.37 -46.83 22.68
CA VAL A 1127 -39.40 -46.37 21.67
C VAL A 1127 -40.03 -46.35 20.27
N GLN A 1128 -40.86 -47.35 19.92
CA GLN A 1128 -41.56 -47.40 18.62
C GLN A 1128 -42.68 -46.36 18.50
N ALA A 1129 -43.34 -46.01 19.62
CA ALA A 1129 -44.36 -44.96 19.66
C ALA A 1129 -43.79 -43.58 19.31
N LEU A 1130 -42.48 -43.41 19.41
CA LEU A 1130 -41.75 -42.29 18.81
C LEU A 1130 -41.67 -42.48 17.27
N HIS A 1131 -42.82 -42.51 16.60
CA HIS A 1131 -42.93 -42.86 15.17
C HIS A 1131 -42.21 -41.88 14.23
N THR A 1132 -41.58 -42.45 13.21
CA THR A 1132 -40.57 -41.84 12.35
C THR A 1132 -41.07 -41.27 11.02
N THR A 1133 -42.34 -41.42 10.69
CA THR A 1133 -42.88 -41.02 9.36
C THR A 1133 -42.87 -39.51 9.11
N ASN A 1134 -42.59 -38.69 10.14
CA ASN A 1134 -42.36 -37.24 10.01
C ASN A 1134 -40.88 -36.80 10.16
N PHE A 1135 -39.92 -37.73 10.33
CA PHE A 1135 -38.48 -37.40 10.30
C PHE A 1135 -37.95 -37.14 8.88
N ALA A 1136 -38.80 -37.24 7.86
CA ALA A 1136 -38.51 -36.79 6.51
C ALA A 1136 -38.31 -35.26 6.40
N ASN A 1137 -38.43 -34.50 7.51
CA ASN A 1137 -38.03 -33.11 7.61
C ASN A 1137 -36.77 -32.99 8.50
N PRO A 1138 -35.64 -32.44 8.01
CA PRO A 1138 -34.30 -32.60 8.60
C PRO A 1138 -34.04 -31.75 9.86
N ALA A 1139 -35.05 -31.49 10.69
CA ALA A 1139 -35.00 -30.40 11.66
C ALA A 1139 -34.15 -30.68 12.92
N TYR A 1140 -33.85 -31.94 13.27
CA TYR A 1140 -33.11 -32.24 14.53
C TYR A 1140 -32.43 -33.63 14.54
N PRO A 1141 -31.15 -33.75 14.14
CA PRO A 1141 -30.40 -35.02 14.03
C PRO A 1141 -30.31 -35.84 15.34
N VAL A 1142 -30.33 -35.17 16.50
CA VAL A 1142 -30.31 -35.83 17.82
C VAL A 1142 -31.53 -36.74 18.03
N LEU A 1143 -32.70 -36.34 17.54
CA LEU A 1143 -33.95 -37.12 17.65
C LEU A 1143 -34.01 -38.26 16.61
N ASP A 1144 -33.13 -38.29 15.62
CA ASP A 1144 -32.95 -39.44 14.75
C ASP A 1144 -31.99 -40.47 15.37
N ALA A 1145 -30.89 -40.01 15.96
CA ALA A 1145 -29.85 -40.88 16.52
C ALA A 1145 -30.22 -41.54 17.86
N PHE A 1146 -30.78 -40.79 18.82
CA PHE A 1146 -31.06 -41.28 20.17
C PHE A 1146 -32.14 -42.37 20.24
N PRO A 1147 -33.26 -42.29 19.52
CA PRO A 1147 -34.28 -43.34 19.56
C PRO A 1147 -33.86 -44.60 18.80
N LYS A 1148 -33.17 -44.45 17.66
CA LYS A 1148 -32.65 -45.59 16.88
C LYS A 1148 -31.63 -46.40 17.68
N SER A 1149 -30.83 -45.76 18.52
CA SER A 1149 -29.88 -46.47 19.37
C SER A 1149 -30.56 -47.28 20.48
N LEU A 1150 -31.70 -46.81 21.00
CA LEU A 1150 -32.48 -47.57 21.98
C LEU A 1150 -33.16 -48.81 21.38
N VAL A 1151 -33.53 -48.77 20.09
CA VAL A 1151 -34.00 -49.98 19.39
C VAL A 1151 -32.92 -51.07 19.41
N ARG A 1152 -31.68 -50.72 19.03
CA ARG A 1152 -30.54 -51.65 19.05
C ARG A 1152 -30.19 -52.14 20.46
N PHE A 1153 -30.31 -51.27 21.46
CA PHE A 1153 -30.15 -51.62 22.87
C PHE A 1153 -31.13 -52.73 23.28
N VAL A 1154 -32.42 -52.55 22.97
CA VAL A 1154 -33.47 -53.54 23.26
C VAL A 1154 -33.23 -54.86 22.53
N GLU A 1155 -32.86 -54.83 21.25
CA GLU A 1155 -32.60 -56.02 20.44
C GLU A 1155 -31.49 -56.93 21.00
N GLN A 1156 -30.46 -56.35 21.64
CA GLN A 1156 -29.42 -57.14 22.30
C GLN A 1156 -29.91 -57.76 23.61
N LEU A 1157 -30.68 -57.01 24.40
CA LEU A 1157 -31.21 -57.50 25.67
C LEU A 1157 -32.30 -58.57 25.49
N GLU A 1158 -33.04 -58.54 24.38
CA GLU A 1158 -34.01 -59.60 24.00
C GLU A 1158 -33.35 -60.97 23.78
N ARG A 1159 -32.01 -61.01 23.62
CA ARG A 1159 -31.22 -62.25 23.48
C ARG A 1159 -30.73 -62.81 24.83
N GLY A 1160 -31.13 -62.20 25.94
CA GLY A 1160 -30.85 -62.69 27.30
C GLY A 1160 -31.54 -64.02 27.57
N TYR A 1161 -30.86 -64.92 28.29
CA TYR A 1161 -31.45 -66.19 28.68
C TYR A 1161 -32.31 -66.00 29.93
N VAL A 1162 -33.54 -66.48 29.89
CA VAL A 1162 -34.44 -66.54 31.04
C VAL A 1162 -34.86 -67.98 31.24
N ASN A 1163 -34.69 -68.50 32.45
CA ASN A 1163 -35.05 -69.88 32.74
C ASN A 1163 -36.58 -70.07 32.62
N ARG A 1164 -37.01 -71.05 31.81
CA ARG A 1164 -38.43 -71.37 31.57
C ARG A 1164 -39.22 -71.68 32.85
N TYR A 1165 -38.55 -72.07 33.93
CA TYR A 1165 -39.15 -72.48 35.20
C TYR A 1165 -39.09 -71.40 36.29
N GLU A 1166 -38.44 -70.26 36.04
CA GLU A 1166 -38.31 -69.16 37.01
C GLU A 1166 -39.66 -68.44 37.19
N GLY A 1167 -40.14 -68.34 38.44
CA GLY A 1167 -41.44 -67.75 38.77
C GLY A 1167 -42.62 -68.74 38.83
N HIS A 1168 -42.38 -70.04 38.59
CA HIS A 1168 -43.41 -71.06 38.76
C HIS A 1168 -43.69 -71.31 40.27
N PRO A 1169 -44.95 -71.30 40.76
CA PRO A 1169 -45.25 -71.69 42.12
C PRO A 1169 -44.86 -73.17 42.28
N SER A 1170 -44.05 -73.48 43.30
CA SER A 1170 -43.55 -74.81 43.71
C SER A 1170 -43.92 -75.95 42.76
N ILE A 1171 -42.97 -76.44 41.95
CA ILE A 1171 -43.18 -77.66 41.16
C ILE A 1171 -43.38 -78.80 42.15
N ASP A 1172 -44.62 -79.25 42.29
CA ASP A 1172 -45.01 -80.40 43.08
C ASP A 1172 -44.57 -81.67 42.34
N PHE A 1173 -43.31 -82.05 42.55
CA PHE A 1173 -42.73 -83.26 41.96
C PHE A 1173 -43.45 -84.53 42.45
N GLU A 1174 -44.17 -84.52 43.58
CA GLU A 1174 -44.95 -85.66 44.06
C GLU A 1174 -46.18 -85.93 43.17
N LYS A 1175 -46.83 -84.89 42.64
CA LYS A 1175 -47.96 -85.06 41.69
C LYS A 1175 -47.53 -85.64 40.34
N LEU A 1176 -46.26 -85.50 39.95
CA LEU A 1176 -45.69 -86.12 38.75
C LEU A 1176 -45.23 -87.58 38.99
N LEU A 1177 -45.26 -88.08 40.24
CA LEU A 1177 -44.77 -89.39 40.66
C LEU A 1177 -45.86 -90.41 41.05
N THR A 1178 -47.14 -90.13 40.80
CA THR A 1178 -48.22 -91.09 41.12
C THR A 1178 -48.20 -92.29 40.16
N LYS A 1179 -47.67 -93.43 40.65
CA LYS A 1179 -47.70 -94.75 40.01
C LYS A 1179 -49.14 -95.12 39.59
N LYS A 1180 -49.33 -95.42 38.32
CA LYS A 1180 -50.46 -96.23 37.84
C LYS A 1180 -50.21 -97.69 38.24
N THR A 1181 -50.83 -98.13 39.33
CA THR A 1181 -50.84 -99.54 39.74
C THR A 1181 -51.62 -100.33 38.70
N ILE A 1182 -50.92 -101.11 37.87
CA ILE A 1182 -51.56 -102.19 37.10
C ILE A 1182 -51.42 -103.45 37.96
N THR A 1183 -52.52 -103.87 38.56
CA THR A 1183 -52.67 -105.19 39.16
C THR A 1183 -52.95 -106.21 38.05
N ASN A 1184 -52.02 -107.13 37.81
CA ASN A 1184 -52.35 -108.42 37.19
C ASN A 1184 -52.45 -109.47 38.30
N THR A 1185 -53.63 -110.06 38.42
CA THR A 1185 -53.93 -111.24 39.22
C THR A 1185 -53.63 -112.49 38.39
N ASN A 1186 -52.75 -113.36 38.88
CA ASN A 1186 -52.73 -114.77 38.51
C ASN A 1186 -53.10 -115.60 39.76
N GLU A 1187 -53.90 -116.65 39.55
CA GLU A 1187 -54.41 -117.55 40.58
C GLU A 1187 -53.27 -118.24 41.33
N ASN A 1188 -53.38 -118.23 42.67
CA ASN A 1188 -52.50 -118.80 43.70
C ASN A 1188 -51.72 -117.72 44.47
N GLY A 1189 -52.44 -117.10 45.40
CA GLY A 1189 -52.01 -115.95 46.20
C GLY A 1189 -50.98 -116.28 47.27
N GLU A 1190 -49.70 -116.16 46.92
CA GLU A 1190 -48.62 -115.90 47.88
C GLU A 1190 -47.72 -114.76 47.36
N LYS A 1191 -47.63 -113.66 48.12
CA LYS A 1191 -46.70 -112.57 47.87
C LYS A 1191 -45.37 -112.90 48.54
N HIS A 1192 -44.36 -113.28 47.77
CA HIS A 1192 -42.97 -113.11 48.20
C HIS A 1192 -42.42 -111.77 47.70
N LEU A 1193 -42.02 -110.93 48.66
CA LEU A 1193 -41.11 -109.81 48.43
C LEU A 1193 -39.73 -110.39 48.14
N ILE A 1194 -39.17 -110.10 46.96
CA ILE A 1194 -37.71 -110.06 46.78
C ILE A 1194 -37.39 -108.73 46.10
N ILE A 1195 -36.41 -108.06 46.69
CA ILE A 1195 -35.92 -106.69 46.47
C ILE A 1195 -35.43 -106.48 45.04
#